data_AF-A0A6L0XTV1-F1
#
_entry.id   AF-A0A6L0XTV1-F1
#
_cell.length_a   1.000
_cell.length_b   1.000
_cell.length_c   1.000
_cell.angle_alpha   90.00
_cell.angle_beta   90.00
_cell.angle_gamma   90.00
#
_symmetry.space_group_name_H-M   'P 1'
#
loop_
_entity.id
_entity.type
_entity.pdbx_description
1 polymer ?
#
loop_
_entity_poly.entity_id
_entity_poly.type
_entity_poly.pdbx_seq_one_letter_code
_entity_poly.pdbx_strand_id
1 'polypeptide(L)'
;MQGTSENSKRSHNEESVSNTLGKEQNGQGKINIIENIKVDKNKKILYINDVAITENELEELLNTKRNEQKNETCNYKKVCHNYEMNGENAEHNNVMEEKGKLCNSNIHSKCSWIDDNHKVLSLMRCQKYIIENRINKDIDIPHNNTINALFMDYYHLVMAYTYFKQNKHEDKSIFEVYFRKCPFNGEFAILGGVYEIIKYINCFRFTKAQLDFIRKKMSSYNDIDSFVKYLETISGNDICIYSMEEGSVVFPNEPLMVIEGPLLICQILECVILNLMNYPTLISTNSIMYKISINNKTLAEFGCRRAQGPDGALSGSKYAFCGCDFTSNVYASYLYDIPILGTMSHSFISSFHNTEKLISNILDDHDFISIINKNKNIVHKLYDCKYTNESELIAFSAFAQINPKNFICLIDTYDTLKSGIYNFLIVALSLHEINYKPIGIRIDSGDLRYLTNECKNIFNDISQKLNVPFNHLKICVSNDINQKIINYLNEETNHIDIFAIGTNLITCQAQPSLGLVYKLVQINNTPCFKMTNENKKSNLPYKKNVYRIYTDQQFATLDYIQLYNEQPLIVNEQIVSINIHDEWKQTVIIPKKIEQKLCLIWKYGKSLITFKNIYELKKYTQSEINNFKKEHFKTISPLPYPVLFSDIYHKVYKDLLIKNHHIQQ
;
A
#
# COMPACT_ATOMS: atom_id res chain seq x y z
N MET A 1 24.84 44.73 -36.97
CA MET A 1 24.26 45.19 -38.24
C MET A 1 22.76 45.00 -38.17
N GLN A 2 22.02 46.06 -38.50
CA GLN A 2 20.56 46.13 -38.55
C GLN A 2 19.98 45.23 -39.66
N GLY A 3 18.70 44.86 -39.52
CA GLY A 3 17.91 44.29 -40.62
C GLY A 3 16.53 43.79 -40.17
N THR A 4 15.53 44.66 -40.28
CA THR A 4 14.08 44.45 -40.09
C THR A 4 13.36 44.16 -41.41
N SER A 5 12.36 43.27 -41.40
CA SER A 5 11.09 43.23 -42.19
C SER A 5 10.52 41.79 -42.17
N GLU A 6 9.25 41.42 -42.29
CA GLU A 6 7.93 42.08 -42.32
C GLU A 6 6.84 40.99 -42.13
N ASN A 7 5.75 41.37 -41.46
CA ASN A 7 4.35 40.90 -41.49
C ASN A 7 3.90 39.65 -42.29
N SER A 8 3.09 38.80 -41.63
CA SER A 8 1.76 38.42 -42.16
C SER A 8 0.75 38.10 -41.05
N LYS A 9 -0.48 38.63 -41.24
CA LYS A 9 -1.65 38.56 -40.36
C LYS A 9 -2.43 37.25 -40.56
N ARG A 10 -3.05 36.73 -39.49
CA ARG A 10 -4.46 36.28 -39.51
C ARG A 10 -5.04 36.18 -38.09
N SER A 11 -6.25 36.71 -37.98
CA SER A 11 -7.06 37.05 -36.80
C SER A 11 -8.23 36.08 -36.60
N HIS A 12 -8.89 36.24 -35.44
CA HIS A 12 -10.25 35.80 -35.00
C HIS A 12 -10.24 34.76 -33.87
N ASN A 13 -10.94 34.91 -32.74
CA ASN A 13 -11.91 35.92 -32.27
C ASN A 13 -11.98 35.86 -30.73
N GLU A 14 -11.94 37.01 -30.07
CA GLU A 14 -12.43 37.21 -28.70
C GLU A 14 -13.70 38.07 -28.81
N GLU A 15 -14.81 37.60 -28.24
CA GLU A 15 -16.02 38.40 -28.04
C GLU A 15 -16.29 38.55 -26.54
N SER A 16 -16.05 39.77 -26.06
CA SER A 16 -16.59 40.34 -24.83
C SER A 16 -17.99 40.89 -25.10
N VAL A 17 -18.98 40.53 -24.28
CA VAL A 17 -20.28 41.23 -24.26
C VAL A 17 -20.54 41.83 -22.88
N SER A 18 -20.89 43.10 -22.95
CA SER A 18 -21.20 44.12 -21.96
C SER A 18 -22.30 43.77 -20.95
N ASN A 19 -22.09 44.19 -19.71
CA ASN A 19 -23.11 44.28 -18.66
C ASN A 19 -23.60 45.74 -18.52
N THR A 20 -24.91 45.97 -18.66
CA THR A 20 -25.57 47.12 -18.04
C THR A 20 -27.04 46.83 -17.69
N LEU A 21 -27.34 47.09 -16.41
CA LEU A 21 -28.58 47.63 -15.81
C LEU A 21 -29.80 46.74 -15.56
N GLY A 22 -30.13 46.62 -14.27
CA GLY A 22 -31.46 46.30 -13.74
C GLY A 22 -31.46 46.33 -12.20
N LYS A 23 -31.73 47.49 -11.60
CA LYS A 23 -32.09 47.64 -10.18
C LYS A 23 -33.60 47.49 -10.05
N GLU A 24 -34.08 46.66 -9.12
CA GLU A 24 -35.35 46.87 -8.39
C GLU A 24 -35.42 46.04 -7.11
N GLN A 25 -36.24 46.50 -6.16
CA GLN A 25 -36.16 46.30 -4.71
C GLN A 25 -37.10 45.20 -4.15
N ASN A 26 -36.78 44.75 -2.92
CA ASN A 26 -37.64 44.39 -1.77
C ASN A 26 -38.65 43.22 -1.83
N GLY A 27 -38.48 42.30 -0.86
CA GLY A 27 -39.57 41.84 0.02
C GLY A 27 -40.14 40.44 -0.21
N GLN A 28 -39.64 39.43 0.52
CA GLN A 28 -40.37 38.18 0.78
C GLN A 28 -40.70 38.04 2.26
N GLY A 29 -42.00 37.99 2.53
CA GLY A 29 -42.61 37.89 3.85
C GLY A 29 -42.52 36.49 4.44
N LYS A 30 -42.49 36.44 5.78
CA LYS A 30 -42.74 35.25 6.60
C LYS A 30 -44.20 34.82 6.45
N ILE A 31 -44.45 33.54 6.18
CA ILE A 31 -45.78 32.93 6.33
C ILE A 31 -45.78 32.16 7.66
N ASN A 32 -46.60 32.62 8.61
CA ASN A 32 -46.85 32.00 9.91
C ASN A 32 -47.85 30.84 9.75
N ILE A 33 -47.58 29.69 10.38
CA ILE A 33 -48.34 28.42 10.26
C ILE A 33 -49.61 28.38 11.17
N ILE A 34 -50.00 29.48 11.82
CA ILE A 34 -50.98 29.44 12.94
C ILE A 34 -52.37 30.03 12.60
N GLU A 35 -52.76 30.14 11.32
CA GLU A 35 -54.08 30.77 10.98
C GLU A 35 -55.19 29.86 10.43
N ASN A 36 -55.01 28.53 10.34
CA ASN A 36 -56.02 27.64 9.72
C ASN A 36 -56.84 26.76 10.69
N ILE A 37 -57.21 27.29 11.86
CA ILE A 37 -58.13 26.63 12.80
C ILE A 37 -59.39 27.48 12.94
N LYS A 38 -60.55 26.93 12.55
CA LYS A 38 -61.87 27.56 12.75
C LYS A 38 -62.75 26.66 13.61
N VAL A 39 -63.45 27.24 14.58
CA VAL A 39 -64.35 26.51 15.49
C VAL A 39 -65.77 27.00 15.26
N ASP A 40 -66.66 26.12 14.81
CA ASP A 40 -68.11 26.40 14.79
C ASP A 40 -68.73 25.90 16.10
N LYS A 41 -68.92 26.82 17.06
CA LYS A 41 -69.45 26.51 18.39
C LYS A 41 -70.93 26.10 18.38
N ASN A 42 -71.69 26.49 17.36
CA ASN A 42 -73.11 26.16 17.27
C ASN A 42 -73.32 24.75 16.69
N LYS A 43 -72.42 24.29 15.82
CA LYS A 43 -72.45 22.94 15.24
C LYS A 43 -71.53 21.94 15.93
N LYS A 44 -70.70 22.38 16.87
CA LYS A 44 -69.63 21.59 17.54
C LYS A 44 -68.69 20.90 16.55
N ILE A 45 -68.21 21.65 15.56
CA ILE A 45 -67.29 21.17 14.52
C ILE A 45 -65.99 21.99 14.57
N LEU A 46 -64.86 21.29 14.55
CA LEU A 46 -63.52 21.88 14.44
C LEU A 46 -63.05 21.75 12.98
N TYR A 47 -62.64 22.86 12.37
CA TYR A 47 -62.05 22.86 11.03
C TYR A 47 -60.54 23.04 11.11
N ILE A 48 -59.78 22.10 10.56
CA ILE A 48 -58.32 22.19 10.39
C ILE A 48 -58.05 22.11 8.89
N ASN A 49 -57.50 23.19 8.30
CA ASN A 49 -57.28 23.28 6.84
C ASN A 49 -58.55 22.94 6.02
N ASP A 50 -59.69 23.50 6.42
CA ASP A 50 -61.01 23.31 5.82
C ASP A 50 -61.58 21.88 5.88
N VAL A 51 -60.97 20.98 6.66
CA VAL A 51 -61.52 19.64 6.97
C VAL A 51 -62.31 19.71 8.28
N ALA A 52 -63.60 19.36 8.22
CA ALA A 52 -64.50 19.30 9.38
C ALA A 52 -64.24 18.05 10.22
N ILE A 53 -64.02 18.22 11.52
CA ILE A 53 -63.91 17.14 12.51
C ILE A 53 -65.08 17.28 13.49
N THR A 54 -65.87 16.22 13.60
CA THR A 54 -67.07 16.17 14.45
C THR A 54 -66.76 15.67 15.86
N GLU A 55 -67.63 15.96 16.83
CA GLU A 55 -67.47 15.54 18.24
C GLU A 55 -67.43 14.00 18.38
N ASN A 56 -68.18 13.26 17.54
CA ASN A 56 -68.17 11.79 17.54
C ASN A 56 -66.84 11.18 17.05
N GLU A 57 -66.21 11.78 16.03
CA GLU A 57 -64.90 11.33 15.52
C GLU A 57 -63.78 11.57 16.54
N LEU A 58 -63.93 12.58 17.40
CA LEU A 58 -63.00 12.86 18.49
C LEU A 58 -63.16 11.84 19.64
N GLU A 59 -64.37 11.35 19.91
CA GLU A 59 -64.63 10.31 20.92
C GLU A 59 -64.14 8.92 20.49
N GLU A 60 -64.22 8.56 19.20
CA GLU A 60 -63.65 7.31 18.67
C GLU A 60 -62.11 7.26 18.80
N LEU A 61 -61.44 8.40 18.61
CA LEU A 61 -59.99 8.53 18.78
C LEU A 61 -59.52 8.37 20.24
N LEU A 62 -60.41 8.55 21.21
CA LEU A 62 -60.10 8.45 22.65
C LEU A 62 -60.41 7.07 23.24
N ASN A 63 -61.33 6.30 22.63
CA ASN A 63 -61.78 5.01 23.17
C ASN A 63 -60.94 3.77 22.73
N THR A 64 -59.95 3.92 21.85
CA THR A 64 -59.12 2.80 21.35
C THR A 64 -58.01 2.34 22.31
N LYS A 65 -57.90 2.90 23.53
CA LYS A 65 -56.82 2.63 24.49
C LYS A 65 -57.16 1.73 25.70
N ARG A 66 -58.28 0.97 25.70
CA ARG A 66 -58.72 0.25 26.92
C ARG A 66 -58.90 -1.28 26.87
N ASN A 67 -58.55 -1.99 25.79
CA ASN A 67 -58.88 -3.43 25.66
C ASN A 67 -57.71 -4.42 25.47
N GLU A 68 -56.50 -4.16 25.98
CA GLU A 68 -55.42 -5.18 26.00
C GLU A 68 -54.70 -5.25 27.35
N GLN A 69 -55.45 -5.52 28.43
CA GLN A 69 -54.90 -6.08 29.68
C GLN A 69 -55.93 -7.03 30.29
N LYS A 70 -55.88 -8.31 29.90
CA LYS A 70 -56.39 -9.48 30.65
C LYS A 70 -56.09 -10.77 29.87
N ASN A 71 -55.02 -11.46 30.28
CA ASN A 71 -54.92 -12.92 30.42
C ASN A 71 -53.52 -13.32 30.95
N GLU A 72 -53.43 -13.37 32.28
CA GLU A 72 -52.94 -14.47 33.13
C GLU A 72 -52.18 -15.65 32.45
N THR A 73 -50.91 -15.98 32.74
CA THR A 73 -50.20 -16.55 33.94
C THR A 73 -49.91 -18.07 33.87
N CYS A 74 -48.69 -18.43 34.32
CA CYS A 74 -48.14 -19.77 34.68
C CYS A 74 -47.80 -20.74 33.51
N ASN A 75 -46.74 -21.56 33.51
CA ASN A 75 -45.84 -22.07 34.55
C ASN A 75 -44.54 -22.64 33.93
N TYR A 76 -43.41 -22.48 34.62
CA TYR A 76 -42.17 -23.23 34.39
C TYR A 76 -42.22 -24.61 35.09
N LYS A 77 -42.04 -25.72 34.36
CA LYS A 77 -41.33 -26.94 34.83
C LYS A 77 -41.23 -28.04 33.75
N LYS A 78 -39.98 -28.54 33.59
CA LYS A 78 -39.52 -29.87 33.13
C LYS A 78 -40.05 -30.42 31.79
N VAL A 79 -39.14 -30.66 30.84
CA VAL A 79 -38.66 -32.02 30.44
C VAL A 79 -37.30 -31.89 29.74
N CYS A 80 -36.27 -32.48 30.34
CA CYS A 80 -35.12 -33.05 29.64
C CYS A 80 -35.17 -34.55 29.94
N HIS A 81 -35.28 -35.40 28.91
CA HIS A 81 -34.63 -36.72 28.86
C HIS A 81 -34.90 -37.43 27.53
N ASN A 82 -33.81 -38.02 27.03
CA ASN A 82 -33.67 -39.27 26.27
C ASN A 82 -34.08 -39.30 24.80
N TYR A 83 -33.10 -39.59 23.94
CA TYR A 83 -33.11 -40.84 23.19
C TYR A 83 -31.71 -41.47 23.19
N GLU A 84 -31.67 -42.70 23.70
CA GLU A 84 -30.52 -43.58 23.83
C GLU A 84 -30.20 -44.32 22.53
N MET A 85 -28.94 -44.75 22.50
CA MET A 85 -28.35 -45.78 21.66
C MET A 85 -29.04 -47.13 21.86
N ASN A 86 -29.07 -47.94 20.81
CA ASN A 86 -29.04 -49.40 20.91
C ASN A 86 -27.97 -49.91 19.95
N GLY A 87 -26.96 -50.58 20.49
CA GLY A 87 -26.05 -51.45 19.75
C GLY A 87 -26.44 -52.92 19.96
N GLU A 88 -25.88 -53.81 19.17
CA GLU A 88 -25.46 -55.17 19.59
C GLU A 88 -24.66 -55.89 18.49
N ASN A 89 -23.40 -56.18 18.82
CA ASN A 89 -22.61 -57.41 18.66
C ASN A 89 -22.85 -58.39 17.49
N ALA A 90 -21.76 -58.80 16.80
CA ALA A 90 -21.21 -60.17 16.89
C ALA A 90 -20.01 -60.42 15.94
N GLU A 91 -19.02 -61.16 16.45
CA GLU A 91 -17.84 -61.69 15.79
C GLU A 91 -18.15 -62.92 14.90
N HIS A 92 -17.38 -63.13 13.82
CA HIS A 92 -16.65 -64.38 13.48
C HIS A 92 -16.43 -64.62 11.96
N ASN A 93 -15.14 -64.75 11.61
CA ASN A 93 -14.49 -65.81 10.83
C ASN A 93 -15.12 -66.42 9.54
N ASN A 94 -14.29 -66.34 8.49
CA ASN A 94 -13.84 -67.42 7.58
C ASN A 94 -14.71 -67.95 6.42
N VAL A 95 -14.12 -67.80 5.23
CA VAL A 95 -13.82 -68.85 4.20
C VAL A 95 -14.92 -69.22 3.19
N MET A 96 -14.71 -68.79 1.93
CA MET A 96 -14.45 -69.59 0.69
C MET A 96 -14.62 -68.64 -0.53
N GLU A 97 -13.58 -68.35 -1.32
CA GLU A 97 -13.10 -69.14 -2.48
C GLU A 97 -14.25 -69.55 -3.43
N GLU A 98 -14.24 -69.29 -4.74
CA GLU A 98 -13.11 -69.38 -5.66
C GLU A 98 -13.53 -68.90 -7.08
N LYS A 99 -12.52 -68.56 -7.90
CA LYS A 99 -12.40 -68.63 -9.38
C LYS A 99 -12.29 -67.31 -10.15
N GLY A 100 -11.03 -67.01 -10.47
CA GLY A 100 -10.64 -66.11 -11.56
C GLY A 100 -9.13 -65.83 -11.62
N LYS A 101 -8.32 -66.87 -11.89
CA LYS A 101 -6.85 -66.82 -12.10
C LYS A 101 -6.46 -65.68 -13.06
N LEU A 102 -5.56 -64.80 -12.62
CA LEU A 102 -4.10 -64.80 -12.88
C LEU A 102 -3.71 -64.77 -14.38
N CYS A 103 -3.16 -63.65 -14.87
CA CYS A 103 -1.74 -63.56 -15.22
C CYS A 103 -1.36 -62.17 -15.78
N ASN A 104 -0.28 -61.63 -15.22
CA ASN A 104 0.57 -60.61 -15.82
C ASN A 104 0.98 -61.00 -17.24
N SER A 105 0.80 -60.07 -18.18
CA SER A 105 1.60 -60.04 -19.40
C SER A 105 2.16 -58.63 -19.59
N ASN A 106 3.49 -58.55 -19.51
CA ASN A 106 4.29 -57.44 -20.00
C ASN A 106 3.83 -57.01 -21.39
N ILE A 107 3.38 -55.76 -21.52
CA ILE A 107 3.47 -55.03 -22.77
C ILE A 107 4.14 -53.69 -22.46
N HIS A 108 5.46 -53.68 -22.67
CA HIS A 108 6.17 -52.51 -23.12
C HIS A 108 5.48 -51.98 -24.39
N SER A 109 4.56 -51.05 -24.25
CA SER A 109 4.19 -50.15 -25.35
C SER A 109 4.95 -48.85 -25.13
N LYS A 110 6.07 -48.73 -25.84
CA LYS A 110 6.71 -47.47 -26.23
C LYS A 110 5.61 -46.45 -26.55
N CYS A 111 5.42 -45.45 -25.70
CA CYS A 111 4.76 -44.22 -26.12
C CYS A 111 5.82 -43.42 -26.87
N SER A 112 5.90 -43.71 -28.17
CA SER A 112 6.82 -43.09 -29.09
C SER A 112 6.20 -41.77 -29.58
N TRP A 113 6.95 -40.69 -29.36
CA TRP A 113 6.83 -39.39 -30.05
C TRP A 113 5.50 -38.65 -29.89
N ILE A 114 5.31 -38.06 -28.72
CA ILE A 114 4.76 -36.70 -28.71
C ILE A 114 5.92 -35.80 -29.12
N ASP A 115 5.75 -35.06 -30.21
CA ASP A 115 6.69 -34.06 -30.70
C ASP A 115 6.93 -33.00 -29.61
N ASP A 116 8.04 -33.17 -28.90
CA ASP A 116 8.41 -32.48 -27.65
C ASP A 116 9.02 -31.08 -27.89
N ASN A 117 8.75 -30.48 -29.05
CA ASN A 117 9.42 -29.24 -29.48
C ASN A 117 8.87 -27.94 -28.86
N HIS A 118 7.81 -28.01 -28.04
CA HIS A 118 7.30 -26.88 -27.28
C HIS A 118 6.90 -27.26 -25.85
N LYS A 119 7.83 -27.83 -25.08
CA LYS A 119 7.62 -28.00 -23.63
C LYS A 119 7.62 -26.64 -22.93
N VAL A 120 6.41 -26.17 -22.57
CA VAL A 120 6.24 -25.21 -21.48
C VAL A 120 6.98 -25.78 -20.27
N LEU A 121 8.08 -25.14 -19.89
CA LEU A 121 8.87 -25.51 -18.72
C LEU A 121 7.94 -25.52 -17.48
N SER A 122 7.96 -26.59 -16.70
CA SER A 122 7.15 -26.67 -15.49
C SER A 122 7.73 -25.74 -14.42
N LEU A 123 7.12 -24.56 -14.25
CA LEU A 123 7.46 -23.60 -13.19
C LEU A 123 7.54 -24.27 -11.81
N MET A 124 6.61 -25.18 -11.52
CA MET A 124 6.57 -25.97 -10.29
C MET A 124 7.82 -26.82 -10.06
N ARG A 125 8.36 -27.47 -11.11
CA ARG A 125 9.58 -28.27 -10.98
C ARG A 125 10.80 -27.40 -10.69
N CYS A 126 10.91 -26.26 -11.38
CA CYS A 126 11.98 -25.29 -11.12
C CYS A 126 11.91 -24.76 -9.69
N GLN A 127 10.71 -24.39 -9.23
CA GLN A 127 10.51 -23.88 -7.89
C GLN A 127 10.82 -24.92 -6.81
N LYS A 128 10.34 -26.16 -6.97
CA LYS A 128 10.67 -27.26 -6.05
C LYS A 128 12.17 -27.48 -5.92
N TYR A 129 12.88 -27.52 -7.06
CA TYR A 129 14.34 -27.63 -7.07
C TYR A 129 15.02 -26.48 -6.31
N ILE A 130 14.59 -25.24 -6.55
CA ILE A 130 15.14 -24.07 -5.86
C ILE A 130 14.91 -24.16 -4.35
N ILE A 131 13.70 -24.52 -3.92
CA ILE A 131 13.36 -24.69 -2.51
C ILE A 131 14.25 -25.77 -1.88
N GLU A 132 14.35 -26.95 -2.48
CA GLU A 132 15.10 -28.07 -1.91
C GLU A 132 16.61 -27.81 -1.78
N ASN A 133 17.17 -27.04 -2.73
CA ASN A 133 18.60 -26.77 -2.83
C ASN A 133 19.01 -25.40 -2.26
N ARG A 134 18.11 -24.68 -1.56
CA ARG A 134 18.44 -23.39 -0.92
C ARG A 134 19.56 -23.53 0.10
N ILE A 135 20.41 -22.50 0.19
CA ILE A 135 21.66 -22.53 0.95
C ILE A 135 21.37 -22.78 2.43
N ASN A 136 20.51 -21.95 3.01
CA ASN A 136 20.04 -22.06 4.38
C ASN A 136 18.53 -22.36 4.37
N LYS A 137 18.15 -23.48 4.99
CA LYS A 137 16.76 -23.95 5.05
C LYS A 137 15.90 -23.17 6.05
N ASP A 138 16.51 -22.49 7.01
CA ASP A 138 15.85 -21.67 8.02
C ASP A 138 15.43 -20.29 7.48
N ILE A 139 16.02 -19.89 6.35
CA ILE A 139 15.61 -18.68 5.63
C ILE A 139 14.53 -19.07 4.62
N ASP A 140 13.41 -18.36 4.70
CA ASP A 140 12.28 -18.55 3.81
C ASP A 140 12.61 -18.15 2.36
N ILE A 141 11.76 -18.56 1.41
CA ILE A 141 11.88 -18.17 0.01
C ILE A 141 11.36 -16.74 -0.24
N PRO A 142 11.78 -16.10 -1.35
CA PRO A 142 11.13 -14.86 -1.79
C PRO A 142 9.63 -15.08 -1.98
N HIS A 143 8.81 -14.10 -1.62
CA HIS A 143 7.35 -14.23 -1.77
C HIS A 143 6.93 -14.28 -3.25
N ASN A 144 7.72 -13.69 -4.15
CA ASN A 144 7.50 -13.73 -5.59
C ASN A 144 8.25 -14.90 -6.24
N ASN A 145 7.49 -15.90 -6.68
CA ASN A 145 8.02 -17.10 -7.34
C ASN A 145 8.48 -16.88 -8.80
N THR A 146 8.28 -15.68 -9.36
CA THR A 146 8.73 -15.33 -10.72
C THR A 146 10.18 -14.89 -10.76
N ILE A 147 10.75 -14.44 -9.63
CA ILE A 147 12.14 -14.01 -9.54
C ILE A 147 13.03 -15.24 -9.40
N ASN A 148 13.92 -15.43 -10.37
CA ASN A 148 14.80 -16.59 -10.47
C ASN A 148 16.12 -16.21 -11.17
N ALA A 149 17.04 -17.16 -11.33
CA ALA A 149 18.36 -16.91 -11.92
C ALA A 149 18.36 -16.44 -13.39
N LEU A 150 17.22 -16.47 -14.10
CA LEU A 150 17.06 -15.86 -15.43
C LEU A 150 16.40 -14.48 -15.39
N PHE A 151 16.08 -13.94 -14.22
CA PHE A 151 15.51 -12.59 -14.08
C PHE A 151 16.60 -11.55 -14.32
N MET A 152 16.93 -11.32 -15.58
CA MET A 152 17.94 -10.39 -16.05
C MET A 152 17.70 -10.05 -17.52
N ASP A 153 18.25 -8.92 -17.96
CA ASP A 153 18.31 -8.64 -19.39
C ASP A 153 19.32 -9.56 -20.09
N TYR A 154 19.03 -9.93 -21.35
CA TYR A 154 19.87 -10.86 -22.11
C TYR A 154 21.34 -10.42 -22.23
N TYR A 155 21.60 -9.11 -22.27
CA TYR A 155 22.97 -8.59 -22.34
C TYR A 155 23.81 -8.96 -21.10
N HIS A 156 23.20 -9.23 -19.94
CA HIS A 156 23.92 -9.74 -18.76
C HIS A 156 24.54 -11.11 -19.02
N LEU A 157 23.85 -12.01 -19.72
CA LEU A 157 24.39 -13.31 -20.11
C LEU A 157 25.53 -13.16 -21.13
N VAL A 158 25.38 -12.24 -22.08
CA VAL A 158 26.44 -11.95 -23.07
C VAL A 158 27.69 -11.40 -22.39
N MET A 159 27.55 -10.47 -21.44
CA MET A 159 28.67 -9.96 -20.64
C MET A 159 29.29 -11.05 -19.75
N ALA A 160 28.47 -11.86 -19.09
CA ALA A 160 28.94 -12.98 -18.28
C ALA A 160 29.78 -13.98 -19.10
N TYR A 161 29.29 -14.38 -20.27
CA TYR A 161 30.06 -15.23 -21.19
C TYR A 161 31.36 -14.55 -21.65
N THR A 162 31.32 -13.24 -21.91
CA THR A 162 32.53 -12.48 -22.29
C THR A 162 33.55 -12.48 -21.16
N TYR A 163 33.14 -12.22 -19.90
CA TYR A 163 34.03 -12.33 -18.75
C TYR A 163 34.57 -13.74 -18.56
N PHE A 164 33.75 -14.76 -18.83
CA PHE A 164 34.19 -16.16 -18.78
C PHE A 164 35.32 -16.41 -19.79
N LYS A 165 35.11 -16.07 -21.07
CA LYS A 165 36.11 -16.25 -22.13
C LYS A 165 37.37 -15.43 -21.96
N GLN A 166 37.27 -14.25 -21.36
CA GLN A 166 38.41 -13.38 -21.07
C GLN A 166 39.08 -13.71 -19.73
N ASN A 167 38.68 -14.79 -19.04
CA ASN A 167 39.19 -15.16 -17.71
C ASN A 167 39.07 -14.04 -16.66
N LYS A 168 38.02 -13.20 -16.75
CA LYS A 168 37.70 -12.12 -15.81
C LYS A 168 36.56 -12.46 -14.86
N HIS A 169 35.88 -13.58 -15.08
CA HIS A 169 34.66 -13.96 -14.37
C HIS A 169 34.85 -14.10 -12.85
N GLU A 170 36.05 -14.47 -12.41
CA GLU A 170 36.44 -14.59 -10.99
C GLU A 170 37.16 -13.36 -10.42
N ASP A 171 37.35 -12.29 -11.21
CA ASP A 171 37.95 -11.05 -10.71
C ASP A 171 37.14 -10.56 -9.49
N LYS A 172 37.84 -10.17 -8.43
CA LYS A 172 37.18 -9.65 -7.22
C LYS A 172 36.61 -8.27 -7.52
N SER A 173 35.30 -8.16 -7.45
CA SER A 173 34.55 -6.97 -7.83
C SER A 173 33.73 -6.43 -6.66
N ILE A 174 33.50 -5.12 -6.68
CA ILE A 174 32.64 -4.43 -5.71
C ILE A 174 31.68 -3.54 -6.48
N PHE A 175 30.40 -3.77 -6.26
CA PHE A 175 29.31 -2.96 -6.79
C PHE A 175 28.56 -2.26 -5.65
N GLU A 176 28.12 -1.04 -5.90
CA GLU A 176 27.30 -0.27 -4.97
C GLU A 176 25.95 0.08 -5.58
N VAL A 177 24.92 0.06 -4.74
CA VAL A 177 23.54 0.44 -5.06
C VAL A 177 23.18 1.73 -4.36
N TYR A 178 22.75 2.74 -5.12
CA TYR A 178 22.34 4.04 -4.60
C TYR A 178 21.37 4.73 -5.56
N PHE A 179 20.73 5.83 -5.15
CA PHE A 179 19.95 6.69 -6.05
C PHE A 179 20.51 8.12 -6.05
N ARG A 180 20.14 8.93 -7.06
CA ARG A 180 20.68 10.28 -7.25
C ARG A 180 19.77 11.41 -6.79
N LYS A 181 18.46 11.15 -6.69
CA LYS A 181 17.46 12.13 -6.28
C LYS A 181 16.38 11.44 -5.45
N CYS A 182 15.98 12.05 -4.34
CA CYS A 182 14.84 11.59 -3.56
C CYS A 182 13.55 11.63 -4.40
N PRO A 183 12.62 10.68 -4.20
CA PRO A 183 11.39 10.60 -4.97
C PRO A 183 10.41 11.71 -4.55
N PHE A 184 9.42 11.98 -5.42
CA PHE A 184 8.27 12.85 -5.12
C PHE A 184 8.63 14.31 -4.78
N ASN A 185 9.81 14.77 -5.18
CA ASN A 185 10.40 16.06 -4.76
C ASN A 185 10.53 16.22 -3.23
N GLY A 186 10.62 15.10 -2.51
CA GLY A 186 10.99 15.08 -1.09
C GLY A 186 12.51 15.11 -0.90
N GLU A 187 12.95 15.01 0.37
CA GLU A 187 14.37 15.02 0.76
C GLU A 187 14.81 13.73 1.47
N PHE A 188 14.00 12.67 1.41
CA PHE A 188 14.32 11.36 1.98
C PHE A 188 13.72 10.20 1.17
N ALA A 189 14.20 8.99 1.43
CA ALA A 189 13.51 7.74 1.10
C ALA A 189 13.55 6.77 2.29
N ILE A 190 12.64 5.79 2.31
CA ILE A 190 12.62 4.70 3.29
C ILE A 190 13.06 3.42 2.59
N LEU A 191 14.20 2.87 3.01
CA LEU A 191 14.79 1.68 2.40
C LEU A 191 13.87 0.47 2.55
N GLY A 192 13.54 -0.19 1.43
CA GLY A 192 12.75 -1.42 1.41
C GLY A 192 13.38 -2.48 0.49
N GLY A 193 13.11 -3.77 0.77
CA GLY A 193 13.43 -4.88 -0.15
C GLY A 193 14.73 -5.65 0.13
N VAL A 194 15.51 -5.24 1.14
CA VAL A 194 16.77 -5.90 1.54
C VAL A 194 16.52 -7.36 1.93
N TYR A 195 15.47 -7.63 2.69
CA TYR A 195 15.11 -8.97 3.16
C TYR A 195 14.72 -9.88 2.00
N GLU A 196 14.00 -9.38 1.00
CA GLU A 196 13.65 -10.14 -0.20
C GLU A 196 14.88 -10.43 -1.06
N ILE A 197 15.83 -9.50 -1.13
CA ILE A 197 17.14 -9.74 -1.76
C ILE A 197 17.86 -10.87 -1.05
N ILE A 198 17.94 -10.88 0.28
CA ILE A 198 18.64 -11.94 1.02
C ILE A 198 17.97 -13.31 0.81
N LYS A 199 16.64 -13.37 0.82
CA LYS A 199 15.90 -14.59 0.47
C LYS A 199 16.21 -15.06 -0.96
N TYR A 200 16.33 -14.12 -1.91
CA TYR A 200 16.69 -14.44 -3.29
C TYR A 200 18.12 -14.98 -3.38
N ILE A 201 19.09 -14.33 -2.74
CA ILE A 201 20.49 -14.77 -2.72
C ILE A 201 20.63 -16.16 -2.09
N ASN A 202 19.87 -16.44 -1.02
CA ASN A 202 19.77 -17.78 -0.42
C ASN A 202 19.26 -18.85 -1.40
N CYS A 203 18.43 -18.45 -2.37
CA CYS A 203 17.82 -19.29 -3.38
C CYS A 203 18.54 -19.26 -4.74
N PHE A 204 19.52 -18.36 -4.92
CA PHE A 204 20.13 -18.11 -6.23
C PHE A 204 20.94 -19.31 -6.71
N ARG A 205 20.47 -19.89 -7.82
CA ARG A 205 21.11 -20.96 -8.59
C ARG A 205 20.38 -21.16 -9.92
N PHE A 206 21.09 -21.68 -10.92
CA PHE A 206 20.46 -22.10 -12.15
C PHE A 206 19.91 -23.53 -12.03
N THR A 207 18.68 -23.72 -12.49
CA THR A 207 18.10 -25.07 -12.66
C THR A 207 18.59 -25.69 -13.97
N LYS A 208 18.57 -27.02 -14.07
CA LYS A 208 18.90 -27.73 -15.31
C LYS A 208 18.13 -27.22 -16.53
N ALA A 209 16.84 -26.96 -16.36
CA ALA A 209 15.98 -26.38 -17.40
C ALA A 209 16.46 -25.01 -17.89
N GLN A 210 16.91 -24.14 -16.98
CA GLN A 210 17.42 -22.82 -17.33
C GLN A 210 18.80 -22.91 -18.00
N LEU A 211 19.66 -23.82 -17.54
CA LEU A 211 20.95 -24.10 -18.17
C LEU A 211 20.79 -24.64 -19.59
N ASP A 212 19.84 -25.56 -19.81
CA ASP A 212 19.51 -26.09 -21.13
C ASP A 212 18.97 -25.00 -22.06
N PHE A 213 18.15 -24.08 -21.52
CA PHE A 213 17.70 -22.89 -22.26
C PHE A 213 18.86 -21.99 -22.67
N ILE A 214 19.79 -21.67 -21.76
CA ILE A 214 20.98 -20.85 -22.06
C ILE A 214 21.82 -21.54 -23.13
N ARG A 215 22.10 -22.84 -22.98
CA ARG A 215 22.85 -23.63 -23.97
C ARG A 215 22.22 -23.55 -25.36
N LYS A 216 20.89 -23.71 -25.45
CA LYS A 216 20.15 -23.64 -26.71
C LYS A 216 20.16 -22.23 -27.31
N LYS A 217 19.98 -21.19 -26.48
CA LYS A 217 19.90 -19.81 -26.96
C LYS A 217 21.24 -19.22 -27.37
N MET A 218 22.32 -19.66 -26.74
CA MET A 218 23.69 -19.23 -27.04
C MET A 218 24.48 -20.28 -27.82
N SER A 219 23.80 -21.17 -28.57
CA SER A 219 24.45 -22.29 -29.28
C SER A 219 25.45 -21.85 -30.36
N SER A 220 25.37 -20.61 -30.84
CA SER A 220 26.33 -20.03 -31.79
C SER A 220 27.63 -19.57 -31.13
N TYR A 221 27.73 -19.60 -29.79
CA TYR A 221 28.92 -19.19 -29.06
C TYR A 221 29.84 -20.39 -28.81
N ASN A 222 31.14 -20.22 -29.07
CA ASN A 222 32.14 -21.28 -28.94
C ASN A 222 32.32 -21.76 -27.48
N ASP A 223 32.47 -23.07 -27.27
CA ASP A 223 32.57 -23.72 -25.95
C ASP A 223 31.50 -23.27 -24.94
N ILE A 224 30.26 -23.13 -25.41
CA ILE A 224 29.11 -22.79 -24.57
C ILE A 224 28.92 -23.79 -23.42
N ASP A 225 29.25 -25.07 -23.62
CA ASP A 225 29.10 -26.10 -22.59
C ASP A 225 29.98 -25.86 -21.37
N SER A 226 31.22 -25.38 -21.55
CA SER A 226 32.10 -25.02 -20.44
C SER A 226 31.54 -23.84 -19.64
N PHE A 227 30.97 -22.85 -20.32
CA PHE A 227 30.31 -21.71 -19.68
C PHE A 227 29.07 -22.15 -18.89
N VAL A 228 28.23 -22.99 -19.48
CA VAL A 228 27.04 -23.55 -18.82
C VAL A 228 27.43 -24.40 -17.62
N LYS A 229 28.54 -25.15 -17.70
CA LYS A 229 29.08 -25.92 -16.58
C LYS A 229 29.53 -25.02 -15.43
N TYR A 230 30.12 -23.87 -15.74
CA TYR A 230 30.44 -22.85 -14.73
C TYR A 230 29.18 -22.24 -14.11
N LEU A 231 28.16 -21.90 -14.91
CA LEU A 231 26.90 -21.37 -14.38
C LEU A 231 26.17 -22.37 -13.45
N GLU A 232 26.38 -23.67 -13.63
CA GLU A 232 25.85 -24.70 -12.74
C GLU A 232 26.45 -24.62 -11.31
N THR A 233 27.69 -24.13 -11.18
CA THR A 233 28.40 -24.14 -9.89
C THR A 233 28.19 -22.88 -9.06
N ILE A 234 27.79 -21.76 -9.68
CA ILE A 234 27.66 -20.48 -8.96
C ILE A 234 26.41 -20.43 -8.10
N SER A 235 26.50 -19.74 -6.96
CA SER A 235 25.37 -19.52 -6.07
C SER A 235 25.54 -18.28 -5.20
N GLY A 236 24.59 -18.02 -4.32
CA GLY A 236 24.73 -16.98 -3.28
C GLY A 236 25.88 -17.24 -2.29
N ASN A 237 26.52 -18.41 -2.29
CA ASN A 237 27.66 -18.71 -1.42
C ASN A 237 28.94 -17.96 -1.79
N ASP A 238 29.00 -17.38 -2.98
CA ASP A 238 30.25 -16.86 -3.54
C ASP A 238 30.44 -15.35 -3.28
N ILE A 239 29.51 -14.72 -2.56
CA ILE A 239 29.46 -13.26 -2.37
C ILE A 239 29.32 -12.83 -0.92
N CYS A 240 29.68 -11.58 -0.66
CA CYS A 240 29.35 -10.81 0.55
C CYS A 240 28.39 -9.67 0.18
N ILE A 241 27.45 -9.36 1.07
CA ILE A 241 26.55 -8.21 0.94
C ILE A 241 26.62 -7.38 2.21
N TYR A 242 26.84 -6.08 2.03
CA TYR A 242 26.66 -5.06 3.05
C TYR A 242 25.43 -4.24 2.71
N SER A 243 24.65 -3.84 3.72
CA SER A 243 23.48 -2.99 3.49
C SER A 243 23.21 -2.13 4.71
N MET A 244 22.54 -1.01 4.48
CA MET A 244 21.75 -0.38 5.52
C MET A 244 20.56 -1.26 5.88
N GLU A 245 20.08 -1.12 7.11
CA GLU A 245 18.96 -1.91 7.61
C GLU A 245 17.65 -1.50 6.92
N GLU A 246 16.83 -2.49 6.53
CA GLU A 246 15.51 -2.25 5.96
C GLU A 246 14.67 -1.39 6.90
N GLY A 247 13.97 -0.41 6.35
CA GLY A 247 13.20 0.58 7.10
C GLY A 247 13.99 1.84 7.49
N SER A 248 15.30 1.89 7.24
CA SER A 248 16.12 3.10 7.47
C SER A 248 15.68 4.28 6.59
N VAL A 249 15.79 5.49 7.14
CA VAL A 249 15.75 6.72 6.33
C VAL A 249 17.08 6.83 5.57
N VAL A 250 17.02 7.01 4.26
CA VAL A 250 18.20 7.02 3.36
C VAL A 250 18.15 8.18 2.37
N PHE A 251 19.32 8.54 1.85
CA PHE A 251 19.54 9.77 1.08
C PHE A 251 20.21 9.51 -0.28
N PRO A 252 20.24 10.51 -1.17
CA PRO A 252 20.88 10.36 -2.46
C PRO A 252 22.41 10.33 -2.36
N ASN A 253 23.05 9.65 -3.32
CA ASN A 253 24.50 9.60 -3.51
C ASN A 253 25.30 8.95 -2.37
N GLU A 254 24.63 8.21 -1.48
CA GLU A 254 25.26 7.30 -0.52
C GLU A 254 24.99 5.84 -0.91
N PRO A 255 25.97 4.94 -0.73
CA PRO A 255 25.75 3.51 -0.96
C PRO A 255 24.77 2.95 0.08
N LEU A 256 23.68 2.38 -0.41
CA LEU A 256 22.63 1.72 0.40
C LEU A 256 22.93 0.25 0.59
N MET A 257 23.48 -0.38 -0.45
CA MET A 257 23.89 -1.79 -0.48
C MET A 257 25.19 -1.93 -1.28
N VAL A 258 26.06 -2.82 -0.84
CA VAL A 258 27.33 -3.16 -1.48
C VAL A 258 27.40 -4.67 -1.71
N ILE A 259 27.70 -5.08 -2.93
CA ILE A 259 27.86 -6.48 -3.33
C ILE A 259 29.33 -6.70 -3.67
N GLU A 260 29.96 -7.65 -2.99
CA GLU A 260 31.37 -7.99 -3.14
C GLU A 260 31.53 -9.47 -3.49
N GLY A 261 32.30 -9.77 -4.53
CA GLY A 261 32.51 -11.16 -4.98
C GLY A 261 32.99 -11.27 -6.43
N PRO A 262 32.93 -12.48 -7.03
CA PRO A 262 33.30 -12.72 -8.42
C PRO A 262 32.54 -11.81 -9.39
N LEU A 263 33.26 -11.15 -10.30
CA LEU A 263 32.73 -10.17 -11.25
C LEU A 263 31.49 -10.66 -11.99
N LEU A 264 31.50 -11.90 -12.48
CA LEU A 264 30.38 -12.46 -13.21
C LEU A 264 29.12 -12.55 -12.36
N ILE A 265 29.25 -13.06 -11.12
CA ILE A 265 28.13 -13.24 -10.20
C ILE A 265 27.56 -11.88 -9.82
N CYS A 266 28.42 -10.95 -9.40
CA CYS A 266 27.98 -9.60 -9.05
C CYS A 266 27.30 -8.87 -10.22
N GLN A 267 27.71 -9.11 -11.46
CA GLN A 267 27.11 -8.47 -12.63
C GLN A 267 25.72 -9.01 -12.98
N ILE A 268 25.49 -10.32 -12.91
CA ILE A 268 24.19 -10.92 -13.27
C ILE A 268 23.10 -10.68 -12.21
N LEU A 269 23.49 -10.31 -10.99
CA LEU A 269 22.56 -9.98 -9.89
C LEU A 269 21.96 -8.56 -10.01
N GLU A 270 22.52 -7.70 -10.85
CA GLU A 270 22.14 -6.27 -10.99
C GLU A 270 20.63 -6.09 -11.17
N CYS A 271 20.04 -6.79 -12.14
CA CYS A 271 18.63 -6.62 -12.50
C CYS A 271 17.69 -6.98 -11.34
N VAL A 272 17.92 -8.12 -10.68
CA VAL A 272 17.09 -8.58 -9.55
C VAL A 272 17.21 -7.64 -8.36
N ILE A 273 18.43 -7.25 -7.99
CA ILE A 273 18.67 -6.37 -6.84
C ILE A 273 18.00 -5.01 -7.07
N LEU A 274 18.14 -4.43 -8.27
CA LEU A 274 17.47 -3.18 -8.59
C LEU A 274 15.95 -3.32 -8.57
N ASN A 275 15.38 -4.42 -9.08
CA ASN A 275 13.94 -4.62 -9.11
C ASN A 275 13.37 -4.79 -7.69
N LEU A 276 13.98 -5.65 -6.88
CA LEU A 276 13.57 -5.94 -5.51
C LEU A 276 13.76 -4.77 -4.54
N MET A 277 14.60 -3.78 -4.87
CA MET A 277 14.85 -2.65 -3.98
C MET A 277 14.16 -1.36 -4.44
N ASN A 278 14.02 -1.12 -5.75
CA ASN A 278 13.40 0.12 -6.27
C ASN A 278 11.96 0.25 -5.82
N TYR A 279 11.13 -0.76 -6.10
CA TYR A 279 9.69 -0.67 -5.87
C TYR A 279 9.34 -0.64 -4.37
N PRO A 280 9.88 -1.54 -3.51
CA PRO A 280 9.70 -1.46 -2.07
C PRO A 280 10.12 -0.13 -1.43
N THR A 281 11.28 0.42 -1.81
CA THR A 281 11.76 1.70 -1.29
C THR A 281 10.83 2.84 -1.69
N LEU A 282 10.37 2.84 -2.95
CA LEU A 282 9.46 3.85 -3.47
C LEU A 282 8.10 3.81 -2.78
N ILE A 283 7.51 2.63 -2.59
CA ILE A 283 6.21 2.45 -1.94
C ILE A 283 6.27 2.81 -0.46
N SER A 284 7.30 2.35 0.25
CA SER A 284 7.51 2.68 1.66
C SER A 284 7.58 4.19 1.85
N THR A 285 8.37 4.87 1.01
CA THR A 285 8.49 6.34 1.01
C THR A 285 7.16 7.02 0.71
N ASN A 286 6.44 6.58 -0.33
CA ASN A 286 5.16 7.16 -0.72
C ASN A 286 4.11 7.02 0.41
N SER A 287 4.06 5.87 1.08
CA SER A 287 3.14 5.64 2.18
C SER A 287 3.39 6.55 3.38
N ILE A 288 4.66 6.79 3.73
CA ILE A 288 5.04 7.74 4.80
C ILE A 288 4.70 9.18 4.39
N MET A 289 4.96 9.56 3.14
CA MET A 289 4.60 10.88 2.62
C MET A 289 3.09 11.11 2.72
N TYR A 290 2.25 10.14 2.31
CA TYR A 290 0.81 10.22 2.50
C TYR A 290 0.41 10.32 3.96
N LYS A 291 1.00 9.48 4.83
CA LYS A 291 0.71 9.47 6.27
C LYS A 291 0.98 10.83 6.91
N ILE A 292 2.10 11.47 6.58
CA ILE A 292 2.44 12.83 7.04
C ILE A 292 1.45 13.85 6.50
N SER A 293 1.11 13.75 5.22
CA SER A 293 0.23 14.70 4.52
C SER A 293 -1.19 14.74 5.06
N ILE A 294 -1.69 13.61 5.53
CA ILE A 294 -2.99 13.52 6.19
C ILE A 294 -2.91 13.83 7.69
N ASN A 295 -1.83 14.47 8.16
CA ASN A 295 -1.59 14.80 9.56
C ASN A 295 -1.64 13.56 10.49
N ASN A 296 -1.07 12.45 10.03
CA ASN A 296 -1.05 11.16 10.73
C ASN A 296 -2.43 10.54 11.04
N LYS A 297 -3.50 11.00 10.38
CA LYS A 297 -4.82 10.34 10.38
C LYS A 297 -4.73 8.91 9.86
N THR A 298 -5.83 8.15 9.95
CA THR A 298 -5.85 6.75 9.51
C THR A 298 -5.65 6.65 8.00
N LEU A 299 -4.70 5.82 7.56
CA LEU A 299 -4.41 5.57 6.15
C LEU A 299 -4.68 4.10 5.81
N ALA A 300 -5.45 3.85 4.75
CA ALA A 300 -5.73 2.52 4.24
C ALA A 300 -5.30 2.37 2.77
N GLU A 301 -4.62 1.27 2.45
CA GLU A 301 -4.15 0.95 1.10
C GLU A 301 -5.22 0.17 0.31
N PHE A 302 -5.83 0.84 -0.68
CA PHE A 302 -6.97 0.36 -1.48
C PHE A 302 -6.63 0.10 -2.96
N GLY A 303 -5.35 -0.16 -3.24
CA GLY A 303 -4.74 -0.15 -4.57
C GLY A 303 -4.60 -1.50 -5.25
N CYS A 304 -4.88 -2.63 -4.56
CA CYS A 304 -4.70 -3.99 -5.10
C CYS A 304 -5.16 -4.17 -6.57
N ARG A 305 -6.30 -3.59 -6.95
CA ARG A 305 -6.89 -3.71 -8.31
C ARG A 305 -6.20 -2.88 -9.41
N ARG A 306 -5.31 -1.95 -9.05
CA ARG A 306 -4.57 -1.06 -9.96
C ARG A 306 -3.05 -1.24 -9.86
N ALA A 307 -2.59 -2.05 -8.92
CA ALA A 307 -1.18 -2.36 -8.77
C ALA A 307 -0.60 -2.99 -10.04
N GLN A 308 0.70 -2.82 -10.24
CA GLN A 308 1.39 -3.26 -11.46
C GLN A 308 1.70 -4.77 -11.40
N GLY A 309 0.68 -5.57 -11.73
CA GLY A 309 0.74 -7.03 -11.72
C GLY A 309 0.50 -7.65 -10.33
N PRO A 310 0.41 -9.00 -10.24
CA PRO A 310 0.11 -9.69 -8.99
C PRO A 310 1.14 -9.42 -7.88
N ASP A 311 2.42 -9.39 -8.24
CA ASP A 311 3.49 -9.08 -7.28
C ASP A 311 3.45 -7.61 -6.84
N GLY A 312 3.19 -6.68 -7.76
CA GLY A 312 3.00 -5.28 -7.42
C GLY A 312 1.88 -5.08 -6.39
N ALA A 313 0.81 -5.87 -6.45
CA ALA A 313 -0.23 -5.83 -5.43
C ALA A 313 0.28 -6.33 -4.07
N LEU A 314 0.96 -7.49 -4.03
CA LEU A 314 1.43 -8.08 -2.77
C LEU A 314 2.59 -7.31 -2.13
N SER A 315 3.66 -7.09 -2.89
CA SER A 315 4.81 -6.27 -2.48
C SER A 315 4.35 -4.86 -2.10
N GLY A 316 3.50 -4.26 -2.93
CA GLY A 316 2.99 -2.92 -2.69
C GLY A 316 2.24 -2.81 -1.36
N SER A 317 1.30 -3.72 -1.06
CA SER A 317 0.59 -3.73 0.22
C SER A 317 1.53 -3.97 1.41
N LYS A 318 2.51 -4.89 1.29
CA LYS A 318 3.52 -5.16 2.33
C LYS A 318 4.30 -3.89 2.68
N TYR A 319 4.84 -3.21 1.68
CA TYR A 319 5.69 -2.05 1.86
C TYR A 319 4.91 -0.77 2.16
N ALA A 320 3.64 -0.68 1.73
CA ALA A 320 2.77 0.42 2.08
C ALA A 320 2.45 0.45 3.59
N PHE A 321 2.52 -0.69 4.27
CA PHE A 321 2.29 -0.78 5.72
C PHE A 321 3.29 0.02 6.56
N CYS A 322 4.44 0.42 5.98
CA CYS A 322 5.35 1.38 6.62
C CYS A 322 4.61 2.66 7.06
N GLY A 323 3.73 3.21 6.21
CA GLY A 323 2.89 4.37 6.53
C GLY A 323 1.40 4.05 6.76
N CYS A 324 0.87 3.00 6.13
CA CYS A 324 -0.54 2.64 6.19
C CYS A 324 -0.88 1.88 7.48
N ASP A 325 -2.13 2.00 7.93
CA ASP A 325 -2.67 1.30 9.09
C ASP A 325 -3.48 0.07 8.69
N PHE A 326 -4.06 0.09 7.49
CA PHE A 326 -4.87 -1.00 6.95
C PHE A 326 -4.56 -1.26 5.47
N THR A 327 -4.95 -2.45 4.99
CA THR A 327 -4.99 -2.78 3.56
C THR A 327 -6.36 -3.36 3.17
N SER A 328 -6.73 -3.24 1.90
CA SER A 328 -7.83 -4.01 1.30
C SER A 328 -7.37 -5.35 0.72
N ASN A 329 -6.06 -5.58 0.62
CA ASN A 329 -5.48 -6.77 0.01
C ASN A 329 -5.51 -7.96 0.97
N VAL A 330 -6.50 -8.83 0.78
CA VAL A 330 -6.72 -10.04 1.60
C VAL A 330 -5.50 -10.95 1.61
N TYR A 331 -4.78 -11.09 0.50
CA TYR A 331 -3.62 -11.98 0.43
C TYR A 331 -2.42 -11.42 1.21
N ALA A 332 -2.21 -10.11 1.15
CA ALA A 332 -1.18 -9.45 1.96
C ALA A 332 -1.48 -9.56 3.46
N SER A 333 -2.75 -9.43 3.85
CA SER A 333 -3.18 -9.66 5.23
C SER A 333 -2.95 -11.11 5.66
N TYR A 334 -3.32 -12.10 4.85
CA TYR A 334 -3.08 -13.51 5.15
C TYR A 334 -1.58 -13.83 5.38
N LEU A 335 -0.69 -13.27 4.57
CA LEU A 335 0.75 -13.56 4.66
C LEU A 335 1.48 -12.79 5.76
N TYR A 336 1.06 -11.54 6.03
CA TYR A 336 1.82 -10.62 6.87
C TYR A 336 1.05 -10.15 8.11
N ASP A 337 -0.20 -10.59 8.29
CA ASP A 337 -1.10 -10.16 9.36
C ASP A 337 -1.44 -8.66 9.33
N ILE A 338 -1.38 -8.02 8.15
CA ILE A 338 -1.79 -6.61 8.01
C ILE A 338 -3.29 -6.49 8.30
N PRO A 339 -3.74 -5.55 9.15
CA PRO A 339 -5.16 -5.33 9.40
C PRO A 339 -5.93 -5.02 8.12
N ILE A 340 -7.05 -5.71 7.90
CA ILE A 340 -7.93 -5.45 6.76
C ILE A 340 -8.93 -4.35 7.09
N LEU A 341 -9.09 -3.41 6.16
CA LEU A 341 -10.25 -2.53 6.12
C LEU A 341 -11.01 -2.77 4.82
N GLY A 342 -12.25 -3.22 4.95
CA GLY A 342 -13.19 -3.40 3.87
C GLY A 342 -14.52 -2.73 4.20
N THR A 343 -15.18 -2.18 3.19
CA THR A 343 -16.55 -1.66 3.31
C THR A 343 -17.43 -2.36 2.27
N MET A 344 -18.28 -1.62 1.56
CA MET A 344 -19.08 -2.08 0.41
C MET A 344 -18.65 -1.37 -0.88
N SER A 345 -19.05 -1.93 -2.04
CA SER A 345 -18.85 -1.32 -3.36
C SER A 345 -20.16 -0.78 -3.93
N HIS A 346 -20.07 0.11 -4.92
CA HIS A 346 -21.26 0.55 -5.67
C HIS A 346 -22.01 -0.64 -6.29
N SER A 347 -21.29 -1.65 -6.79
CA SER A 347 -21.91 -2.84 -7.38
C SER A 347 -22.75 -3.65 -6.37
N PHE A 348 -22.35 -3.66 -5.09
CA PHE A 348 -23.15 -4.28 -4.03
C PHE A 348 -24.45 -3.50 -3.84
N ILE A 349 -24.39 -2.18 -3.70
CA ILE A 349 -25.57 -1.34 -3.50
C ILE A 349 -26.51 -1.41 -4.70
N SER A 350 -25.98 -1.32 -5.93
CA SER A 350 -26.76 -1.36 -7.15
C SER A 350 -27.34 -2.75 -7.48
N SER A 351 -26.93 -3.80 -6.76
CA SER A 351 -27.49 -5.15 -6.94
C SER A 351 -28.83 -5.35 -6.25
N PHE A 352 -29.23 -4.42 -5.38
CA PHE A 352 -30.53 -4.47 -4.69
C PHE A 352 -31.59 -3.69 -5.45
N HIS A 353 -32.81 -4.21 -5.43
CA HIS A 353 -33.98 -3.57 -6.02
C HIS A 353 -35.05 -3.29 -4.97
N ASN A 354 -35.82 -2.21 -5.16
CA ASN A 354 -36.88 -1.78 -4.25
C ASN A 354 -38.03 -2.80 -4.06
N THR A 355 -38.09 -3.83 -4.90
CA THR A 355 -39.06 -4.93 -4.82
C THR A 355 -38.55 -6.11 -3.99
N GLU A 356 -37.25 -6.14 -3.68
CA GLU A 356 -36.64 -7.24 -2.95
C GLU A 356 -37.00 -7.17 -1.47
N LYS A 357 -37.13 -8.36 -0.88
CA LYS A 357 -37.28 -8.54 0.56
C LYS A 357 -36.03 -9.22 1.10
N LEU A 358 -35.59 -8.77 2.26
CA LEU A 358 -34.49 -9.42 2.97
C LEU A 358 -34.92 -10.82 3.42
N ILE A 359 -33.98 -11.76 3.39
CA ILE A 359 -34.24 -13.18 3.69
C ILE A 359 -34.70 -13.36 5.15
N SER A 360 -34.12 -12.57 6.05
CA SER A 360 -34.46 -12.56 7.47
C SER A 360 -34.86 -11.16 7.88
N ASN A 361 -35.82 -11.06 8.79
CA ASN A 361 -36.13 -9.79 9.45
C ASN A 361 -35.37 -9.60 10.78
N ILE A 362 -34.65 -10.63 11.22
CA ILE A 362 -34.09 -10.71 12.57
C ILE A 362 -32.60 -10.38 12.58
N LEU A 363 -32.16 -9.63 13.60
CA LEU A 363 -30.77 -9.47 14.01
C LEU A 363 -30.70 -9.61 15.53
N ASP A 364 -29.95 -10.60 16.03
CA ASP A 364 -29.81 -10.92 17.46
C ASP A 364 -31.14 -10.91 18.24
N ASP A 365 -32.12 -11.69 17.77
CA ASP A 365 -33.47 -11.83 18.35
C ASP A 365 -34.37 -10.58 18.28
N HIS A 366 -33.91 -9.51 17.65
CA HIS A 366 -34.73 -8.32 17.38
C HIS A 366 -35.32 -8.35 15.97
N ASP A 367 -36.58 -7.95 15.80
CA ASP A 367 -37.15 -7.63 14.49
C ASP A 367 -36.53 -6.33 13.96
N PHE A 368 -35.36 -6.49 13.35
CA PHE A 368 -34.51 -5.41 12.88
C PHE A 368 -35.17 -4.60 11.76
N ILE A 369 -35.99 -5.24 10.92
CA ILE A 369 -36.68 -4.56 9.82
C ILE A 369 -37.79 -3.67 10.35
N SER A 370 -38.53 -4.11 11.37
CA SER A 370 -39.48 -3.24 12.07
C SER A 370 -38.78 -2.02 12.70
N ILE A 371 -37.61 -2.23 13.32
CA ILE A 371 -36.81 -1.14 13.89
C ILE A 371 -36.33 -0.16 12.79
N ILE A 372 -35.87 -0.67 11.64
CA ILE A 372 -35.49 0.15 10.48
C ILE A 372 -36.67 0.98 9.98
N ASN A 373 -37.85 0.38 9.82
CA ASN A 373 -39.04 1.11 9.36
C ASN A 373 -39.46 2.20 10.34
N LYS A 374 -39.36 1.95 11.65
CA LYS A 374 -39.58 2.96 12.68
C LYS A 374 -38.58 4.11 12.56
N ASN A 375 -37.29 3.81 12.46
CA ASN A 375 -36.24 4.82 12.37
C ASN A 375 -36.25 5.59 11.04
N LYS A 376 -36.70 4.94 9.95
CA LYS A 376 -36.99 5.59 8.67
C LYS A 376 -37.99 6.72 8.83
N ASN A 377 -39.12 6.45 9.48
CA ASN A 377 -40.12 7.48 9.75
C ASN A 377 -39.58 8.64 10.60
N ILE A 378 -38.72 8.35 11.58
CA ILE A 378 -38.09 9.37 12.43
C ILE A 378 -37.16 10.26 11.60
N VAL A 379 -36.22 9.66 10.86
CA VAL A 379 -35.24 10.41 10.05
C VAL A 379 -35.92 11.22 8.96
N HIS A 380 -36.88 10.63 8.24
CA HIS A 380 -37.66 11.32 7.20
C HIS A 380 -38.40 12.54 7.76
N LYS A 381 -38.99 12.43 8.95
CA LYS A 381 -39.67 13.56 9.61
C LYS A 381 -38.70 14.64 10.09
N LEU A 382 -37.53 14.25 10.60
CA LEU A 382 -36.54 15.19 11.15
C LEU A 382 -35.86 16.05 10.07
N TYR A 383 -35.67 15.50 8.88
CA TYR A 383 -34.91 16.13 7.79
C TYR A 383 -35.76 16.47 6.55
N ASP A 384 -37.07 16.27 6.61
CA ASP A 384 -38.01 16.45 5.48
C ASP A 384 -37.56 15.71 4.20
N CYS A 385 -36.86 14.59 4.36
CA CYS A 385 -36.35 13.79 3.24
C CYS A 385 -37.41 12.77 2.79
N LYS A 386 -38.34 13.21 1.94
CA LYS A 386 -39.46 12.38 1.43
C LYS A 386 -39.04 11.22 0.51
N TYR A 387 -37.84 11.24 -0.07
CA TYR A 387 -37.46 10.34 -1.18
C TYR A 387 -36.00 9.89 -1.12
N THR A 388 -35.60 9.16 -0.08
CA THR A 388 -34.34 8.42 -0.12
C THR A 388 -34.49 7.20 -1.05
N ASN A 389 -33.39 6.71 -1.62
CA ASN A 389 -33.43 5.55 -2.50
C ASN A 389 -33.71 4.27 -1.67
N GLU A 390 -34.83 3.60 -1.95
CA GLU A 390 -35.23 2.40 -1.21
C GLU A 390 -34.29 1.21 -1.44
N SER A 391 -33.79 1.01 -2.66
CA SER A 391 -32.81 -0.05 -2.96
C SER A 391 -31.53 0.12 -2.14
N GLU A 392 -31.07 1.36 -1.99
CA GLU A 392 -29.90 1.69 -1.17
C GLU A 392 -30.15 1.41 0.31
N LEU A 393 -31.34 1.73 0.83
CA LEU A 393 -31.72 1.38 2.21
C LEU A 393 -31.76 -0.13 2.43
N ILE A 394 -32.31 -0.90 1.47
CA ILE A 394 -32.33 -2.36 1.52
C ILE A 394 -30.89 -2.90 1.53
N ALA A 395 -30.01 -2.38 0.68
CA ALA A 395 -28.59 -2.78 0.64
C ALA A 395 -27.88 -2.52 1.98
N PHE A 396 -28.07 -1.34 2.58
CA PHE A 396 -27.47 -1.01 3.88
C PHE A 396 -28.02 -1.89 4.99
N SER A 397 -29.33 -2.18 4.97
CA SER A 397 -29.99 -3.06 5.94
C SER A 397 -29.45 -4.49 5.82
N ALA A 398 -29.31 -5.01 4.59
CA ALA A 398 -28.70 -6.30 4.30
C ALA A 398 -27.28 -6.39 4.87
N PHE A 399 -26.47 -5.35 4.60
CA PHE A 399 -25.09 -5.30 5.07
C PHE A 399 -25.01 -5.25 6.61
N ALA A 400 -25.87 -4.47 7.25
CA ALA A 400 -25.94 -4.35 8.70
C ALA A 400 -26.32 -5.66 9.39
N GLN A 401 -27.23 -6.46 8.82
CA GLN A 401 -27.61 -7.77 9.39
C GLN A 401 -26.44 -8.75 9.44
N ILE A 402 -25.51 -8.68 8.48
CA ILE A 402 -24.35 -9.58 8.40
C ILE A 402 -23.13 -8.99 9.12
N ASN A 403 -22.94 -7.67 9.05
CA ASN A 403 -21.73 -6.99 9.53
C ASN A 403 -22.04 -5.87 10.54
N PRO A 404 -22.83 -6.10 11.60
CA PRO A 404 -23.33 -5.04 12.49
C PRO A 404 -22.21 -4.35 13.28
N LYS A 405 -21.09 -5.04 13.54
CA LYS A 405 -19.91 -4.51 14.24
C LYS A 405 -18.98 -3.68 13.34
N ASN A 406 -19.03 -3.89 12.03
CA ASN A 406 -18.13 -3.29 11.05
C ASN A 406 -18.90 -2.42 10.04
N PHE A 407 -19.92 -1.70 10.53
CA PHE A 407 -20.84 -0.97 9.67
C PHE A 407 -20.24 0.36 9.19
N ILE A 408 -19.68 0.34 7.97
CA ILE A 408 -19.25 1.52 7.22
C ILE A 408 -19.94 1.52 5.85
N CYS A 409 -20.78 2.52 5.54
CA CYS A 409 -21.54 2.56 4.29
C CYS A 409 -20.94 3.47 3.23
N LEU A 410 -20.94 3.02 1.99
CA LEU A 410 -20.68 3.87 0.82
C LEU A 410 -21.95 4.65 0.48
N ILE A 411 -21.94 5.97 0.62
CA ILE A 411 -23.17 6.78 0.60
C ILE A 411 -23.41 7.57 -0.69
N ASP A 412 -22.55 7.46 -1.68
CA ASP A 412 -22.56 8.28 -2.89
C ASP A 412 -22.91 7.46 -4.16
N THR A 413 -23.68 6.38 -4.01
CA THR A 413 -24.13 5.58 -5.17
C THR A 413 -25.19 6.32 -5.99
N TYR A 414 -26.10 7.03 -5.33
CA TYR A 414 -27.15 7.81 -6.01
C TYR A 414 -27.02 9.31 -5.72
N ASP A 415 -27.10 9.70 -4.45
CA ASP A 415 -26.89 11.08 -4.00
C ASP A 415 -26.51 11.08 -2.52
N THR A 416 -25.32 11.62 -2.21
CA THR A 416 -24.74 11.67 -0.87
C THR A 416 -25.64 12.37 0.14
N LEU A 417 -26.18 13.55 -0.21
CA LEU A 417 -26.86 14.45 0.73
C LEU A 417 -28.39 14.36 0.64
N LYS A 418 -28.93 13.73 -0.41
CA LYS A 418 -30.39 13.51 -0.56
C LYS A 418 -30.82 12.09 -0.24
N SER A 419 -29.90 11.12 -0.29
CA SER A 419 -30.22 9.70 -0.09
C SER A 419 -29.27 9.02 0.90
N GLY A 420 -28.00 8.87 0.55
CA GLY A 420 -27.11 7.93 1.22
C GLY A 420 -26.85 8.24 2.68
N ILE A 421 -26.65 9.52 3.03
CA ILE A 421 -26.44 9.92 4.43
C ILE A 421 -27.65 9.59 5.31
N TYR A 422 -28.86 9.83 4.81
CA TYR A 422 -30.09 9.57 5.57
C TYR A 422 -30.39 8.07 5.66
N ASN A 423 -30.22 7.33 4.56
CA ASN A 423 -30.32 5.86 4.58
C ASN A 423 -29.32 5.24 5.55
N PHE A 424 -28.08 5.73 5.58
CA PHE A 424 -27.09 5.32 6.57
C PHE A 424 -27.56 5.61 8.00
N LEU A 425 -28.05 6.83 8.28
CA LEU A 425 -28.53 7.21 9.62
C LEU A 425 -29.71 6.35 10.10
N ILE A 426 -30.63 5.99 9.22
CA ILE A 426 -31.75 5.09 9.52
C ILE A 426 -31.24 3.75 10.06
N VAL A 427 -30.29 3.14 9.35
CA VAL A 427 -29.72 1.84 9.73
C VAL A 427 -28.79 1.98 10.95
N ALA A 428 -28.01 3.05 11.03
CA ALA A 428 -27.13 3.34 12.16
C ALA A 428 -27.92 3.51 13.47
N LEU A 429 -29.03 4.25 13.46
CA LEU A 429 -29.93 4.36 14.62
C LEU A 429 -30.50 2.99 15.00
N SER A 430 -30.92 2.22 14.00
CA SER A 430 -31.47 0.89 14.22
C SER A 430 -30.46 -0.06 14.88
N LEU A 431 -29.20 -0.04 14.44
CA LEU A 431 -28.10 -0.76 15.08
C LEU A 431 -27.86 -0.25 16.51
N HIS A 432 -27.88 1.07 16.71
CA HIS A 432 -27.65 1.66 18.03
C HIS A 432 -28.69 1.22 19.07
N GLU A 433 -29.96 1.14 18.68
CA GLU A 433 -31.05 0.69 19.56
C GLU A 433 -30.86 -0.74 20.09
N ILE A 434 -30.24 -1.60 19.30
CA ILE A 434 -29.94 -2.99 19.69
C ILE A 434 -28.49 -3.15 20.16
N ASN A 435 -27.89 -2.06 20.67
CA ASN A 435 -26.56 -2.00 21.30
C ASN A 435 -25.36 -2.23 20.37
N TYR A 436 -25.53 -2.15 19.05
CA TYR A 436 -24.41 -2.09 18.12
C TYR A 436 -23.85 -0.66 17.99
N LYS A 437 -22.59 -0.58 17.56
CA LYS A 437 -21.87 0.69 17.37
C LYS A 437 -21.51 0.84 15.89
N PRO A 438 -22.31 1.57 15.10
CA PRO A 438 -21.97 1.85 13.71
C PRO A 438 -20.65 2.64 13.66
N ILE A 439 -19.82 2.39 12.63
CA ILE A 439 -18.49 3.00 12.53
C ILE A 439 -18.59 4.34 11.78
N GLY A 440 -19.27 4.39 10.63
CA GLY A 440 -19.35 5.61 9.85
C GLY A 440 -19.69 5.45 8.37
N ILE A 441 -19.22 6.39 7.56
CA ILE A 441 -19.52 6.49 6.12
C ILE A 441 -18.24 6.51 5.27
N ARG A 442 -18.37 6.13 4.00
CA ARG A 442 -17.37 6.31 2.95
C ARG A 442 -17.96 7.16 1.82
N ILE A 443 -17.19 8.16 1.37
CA ILE A 443 -17.49 9.01 0.22
C ILE A 443 -16.41 8.78 -0.84
N ASP A 444 -16.79 8.45 -2.07
CA ASP A 444 -15.90 8.07 -3.18
C ASP A 444 -16.04 9.02 -4.39
N SER A 445 -16.73 10.15 -4.27
CA SER A 445 -16.96 11.07 -5.38
C SER A 445 -17.46 12.44 -4.92
N GLY A 446 -17.50 13.39 -5.86
CA GLY A 446 -17.94 14.76 -5.63
C GLY A 446 -16.90 15.66 -4.96
N ASP A 447 -17.34 16.84 -4.52
CA ASP A 447 -16.50 17.75 -3.74
C ASP A 447 -16.35 17.20 -2.31
N LEU A 448 -15.24 16.50 -2.07
CA LEU A 448 -14.95 15.88 -0.78
C LEU A 448 -14.89 16.91 0.36
N ARG A 449 -14.47 18.16 0.11
CA ARG A 449 -14.43 19.18 1.17
C ARG A 449 -15.84 19.52 1.60
N TYR A 450 -16.68 19.89 0.64
CA TYR A 450 -18.08 20.23 0.89
C TYR A 450 -18.86 19.06 1.51
N LEU A 451 -18.81 17.88 0.89
CA LEU A 451 -19.60 16.72 1.30
C LEU A 451 -19.24 16.22 2.70
N THR A 452 -17.95 16.20 3.06
CA THR A 452 -17.53 15.74 4.39
C THR A 452 -17.94 16.72 5.49
N ASN A 453 -17.94 18.02 5.22
CA ASN A 453 -18.42 19.04 6.15
C ASN A 453 -19.94 18.95 6.35
N GLU A 454 -20.72 18.81 5.28
CA GLU A 454 -22.18 18.65 5.38
C GLU A 454 -22.56 17.36 6.11
N CYS A 455 -21.90 16.24 5.82
CA CYS A 455 -22.13 14.99 6.55
C CYS A 455 -21.81 15.15 8.05
N LYS A 456 -20.74 15.87 8.39
CA LYS A 456 -20.38 16.12 9.79
C LYS A 456 -21.41 17.00 10.49
N ASN A 457 -21.94 18.02 9.82
CA ASN A 457 -23.01 18.86 10.34
C ASN A 457 -24.26 18.04 10.64
N ILE A 458 -24.66 17.16 9.71
CA ILE A 458 -25.79 16.24 9.90
C ILE A 458 -25.54 15.28 11.08
N PHE A 459 -24.33 14.72 11.22
CA PHE A 459 -23.97 13.87 12.36
C PHE A 459 -24.06 14.59 13.71
N ASN A 460 -23.60 15.84 13.78
CA ASN A 460 -23.71 16.64 15.01
C ASN A 460 -25.17 17.00 15.32
N ASP A 461 -25.93 17.38 14.31
CA ASP A 461 -27.35 17.75 14.43
C ASP A 461 -28.20 16.57 14.92
N ILE A 462 -28.07 15.38 14.33
CA ILE A 462 -28.84 14.21 14.76
C ILE A 462 -28.42 13.75 16.17
N SER A 463 -27.11 13.83 16.46
CA SER A 463 -26.55 13.50 17.77
C SER A 463 -27.19 14.35 18.86
N GLN A 464 -27.35 15.65 18.61
CA GLN A 464 -28.01 16.57 19.53
C GLN A 464 -29.52 16.32 19.62
N LYS A 465 -30.21 16.18 18.47
CA LYS A 465 -31.68 16.02 18.43
C LYS A 465 -32.17 14.74 19.09
N LEU A 466 -31.43 13.64 18.96
CA LEU A 466 -31.83 12.32 19.45
C LEU A 466 -31.01 11.83 20.66
N ASN A 467 -30.07 12.65 21.16
CA ASN A 467 -29.17 12.29 22.25
C ASN A 467 -28.42 10.95 22.01
N VAL A 468 -27.90 10.78 20.79
CA VAL A 468 -27.12 9.60 20.36
C VAL A 468 -25.66 9.98 20.11
N PRO A 469 -24.67 9.09 20.27
CA PRO A 469 -23.24 9.43 20.19
C PRO A 469 -22.73 9.54 18.73
N PHE A 470 -23.55 10.07 17.82
CA PHE A 470 -23.27 10.05 16.38
C PHE A 470 -22.31 11.15 15.92
N ASN A 471 -22.05 12.14 16.78
CA ASN A 471 -20.98 13.11 16.59
C ASN A 471 -19.57 12.46 16.49
N HIS A 472 -19.41 11.18 16.87
CA HIS A 472 -18.14 10.43 16.78
C HIS A 472 -18.04 9.48 15.58
N LEU A 473 -19.08 9.39 14.75
CA LEU A 473 -19.07 8.59 13.52
C LEU A 473 -17.95 9.06 12.59
N LYS A 474 -17.30 8.07 11.96
CA LYS A 474 -16.10 8.27 11.15
C LYS A 474 -16.44 8.60 9.71
N ILE A 475 -15.67 9.51 9.13
CA ILE A 475 -15.76 9.85 7.70
C ILE A 475 -14.53 9.29 6.99
N CYS A 476 -14.76 8.29 6.14
CA CYS A 476 -13.78 7.75 5.22
C CYS A 476 -13.93 8.40 3.85
N VAL A 477 -12.83 8.73 3.21
CA VAL A 477 -12.82 9.18 1.81
C VAL A 477 -11.97 8.25 0.95
N SER A 478 -12.41 8.03 -0.27
CA SER A 478 -11.65 7.38 -1.34
C SER A 478 -11.78 8.19 -2.64
N ASN A 479 -11.29 7.65 -3.75
CA ASN A 479 -11.27 8.23 -5.11
C ASN A 479 -10.14 9.20 -5.46
N ASP A 480 -9.20 8.69 -6.27
CA ASP A 480 -8.07 9.41 -6.89
C ASP A 480 -7.31 10.39 -5.99
N ILE A 481 -7.38 10.15 -4.68
CA ILE A 481 -6.71 10.93 -3.64
C ILE A 481 -5.21 10.92 -3.93
N ASN A 482 -4.66 12.12 -4.04
CA ASN A 482 -3.26 12.39 -4.23
C ASN A 482 -2.83 13.57 -3.35
N GLN A 483 -1.54 13.89 -3.34
CA GLN A 483 -0.98 14.95 -2.51
C GLN A 483 -1.64 16.33 -2.73
N LYS A 484 -1.99 16.67 -3.98
CA LYS A 484 -2.62 17.97 -4.29
C LYS A 484 -4.01 18.04 -3.69
N ILE A 485 -4.79 16.96 -3.78
CA ILE A 485 -6.12 16.87 -3.19
C ILE A 485 -6.04 16.94 -1.66
N ILE A 486 -5.07 16.26 -1.05
CA ILE A 486 -4.88 16.32 0.42
C ILE A 486 -4.51 17.74 0.86
N ASN A 487 -3.60 18.41 0.15
CA ASN A 487 -3.24 19.80 0.44
C ASN A 487 -4.46 20.71 0.33
N TYR A 488 -5.24 20.59 -0.76
CA TYR A 488 -6.52 21.28 -0.90
C TYR A 488 -7.44 20.98 0.29
N LEU A 489 -7.66 19.73 0.67
CA LEU A 489 -8.52 19.39 1.82
C LEU A 489 -8.03 19.99 3.15
N ASN A 490 -6.72 20.19 3.31
CA ASN A 490 -6.11 20.74 4.53
C ASN A 490 -6.02 22.27 4.57
N GLU A 491 -6.36 23.00 3.49
CA GLU A 491 -6.43 24.47 3.50
C GLU A 491 -7.48 24.99 4.48
N GLU A 492 -8.52 24.19 4.71
CA GLU A 492 -9.56 24.44 5.69
C GLU A 492 -9.67 23.25 6.65
N THR A 493 -10.43 23.43 7.73
CA THR A 493 -10.70 22.32 8.65
C THR A 493 -11.50 21.25 7.92
N ASN A 494 -10.93 20.05 7.74
CA ASN A 494 -11.64 18.88 7.21
C ASN A 494 -11.94 17.85 8.30
N HIS A 495 -13.13 17.25 8.21
CA HIS A 495 -13.63 16.27 9.17
C HIS A 495 -13.39 14.81 8.75
N ILE A 496 -12.43 14.59 7.85
CA ILE A 496 -12.06 13.25 7.39
C ILE A 496 -11.28 12.53 8.49
N ASP A 497 -11.66 11.29 8.81
CA ASP A 497 -10.97 10.44 9.78
C ASP A 497 -10.07 9.39 9.11
N ILE A 498 -10.47 8.90 7.94
CA ILE A 498 -9.82 7.79 7.23
C ILE A 498 -9.62 8.15 5.76
N PHE A 499 -8.39 8.02 5.28
CA PHE A 499 -8.05 8.15 3.87
C PHE A 499 -7.78 6.76 3.28
N ALA A 500 -8.62 6.33 2.34
CA ALA A 500 -8.44 5.09 1.61
C ALA A 500 -7.88 5.39 0.21
N ILE A 501 -6.57 5.18 0.02
CA ILE A 501 -5.84 5.59 -1.18
C ILE A 501 -5.46 4.36 -2.00
N GLY A 502 -5.85 4.36 -3.27
CA GLY A 502 -5.57 3.28 -4.22
C GLY A 502 -4.42 3.59 -5.17
N THR A 503 -4.76 3.94 -6.41
CA THR A 503 -3.83 4.10 -7.55
C THR A 503 -2.59 4.93 -7.20
N ASN A 504 -2.77 6.17 -6.72
CA ASN A 504 -1.66 7.09 -6.47
C ASN A 504 -0.67 6.60 -5.40
N LEU A 505 -1.11 5.74 -4.48
CA LEU A 505 -0.25 5.12 -3.48
C LEU A 505 0.51 3.93 -4.09
N ILE A 506 -0.21 2.94 -4.62
CA ILE A 506 0.35 1.63 -4.98
C ILE A 506 1.14 1.63 -6.28
N THR A 507 0.84 2.55 -7.21
CA THR A 507 1.57 2.68 -8.47
C THR A 507 2.59 3.81 -8.43
N CYS A 508 2.65 4.55 -7.31
CA CYS A 508 3.45 5.77 -7.19
C CYS A 508 3.26 6.72 -8.39
N GLN A 509 2.01 6.97 -8.79
CA GLN A 509 1.66 7.59 -10.07
C GLN A 509 2.44 8.88 -10.40
N ALA A 510 2.74 9.71 -9.40
CA ALA A 510 3.53 10.94 -9.59
C ALA A 510 4.97 10.67 -10.06
N GLN A 511 5.55 9.55 -9.66
CA GLN A 511 6.89 9.10 -10.01
C GLN A 511 6.99 7.58 -9.81
N PRO A 512 6.71 6.75 -10.83
CA PRO A 512 6.58 5.29 -10.69
C PRO A 512 7.92 4.53 -10.61
N SER A 513 9.03 5.24 -10.42
CA SER A 513 10.37 4.66 -10.24
C SER A 513 11.26 5.57 -9.40
N LEU A 514 12.04 5.00 -8.50
CA LEU A 514 13.00 5.73 -7.68
C LEU A 514 14.24 6.16 -8.46
N GLY A 515 14.73 5.29 -9.36
CA GLY A 515 15.96 5.52 -10.10
C GLY A 515 17.22 5.08 -9.35
N LEU A 516 17.16 3.94 -8.63
CA LEU A 516 18.37 3.28 -8.14
C LEU A 516 19.30 2.92 -9.30
N VAL A 517 20.59 2.96 -9.02
CA VAL A 517 21.64 2.51 -9.92
C VAL A 517 22.53 1.51 -9.21
N TYR A 518 22.98 0.53 -9.98
CA TYR A 518 23.97 -0.47 -9.60
C TYR A 518 25.27 -0.13 -10.34
N LYS A 519 26.37 0.07 -9.62
CA LYS A 519 27.61 0.59 -10.22
C LYS A 519 28.82 -0.17 -9.69
N LEU A 520 29.65 -0.65 -10.62
CA LEU A 520 30.98 -1.15 -10.32
C LEU A 520 31.85 -0.01 -9.82
N VAL A 521 32.43 -0.15 -8.63
CA VAL A 521 33.28 0.88 -8.01
C VAL A 521 34.73 0.42 -7.86
N GLN A 522 34.98 -0.89 -7.86
CA GLN A 522 36.32 -1.46 -7.70
C GLN A 522 36.41 -2.87 -8.32
N ILE A 523 37.54 -3.17 -8.98
CA ILE A 523 37.95 -4.51 -9.42
C ILE A 523 39.40 -4.75 -9.00
N ASN A 524 39.70 -5.88 -8.35
CA ASN A 524 41.06 -6.28 -7.97
C ASN A 524 41.84 -5.12 -7.29
N ASN A 525 41.18 -4.44 -6.35
CA ASN A 525 41.69 -3.24 -5.64
C ASN A 525 41.96 -2.00 -6.50
N THR A 526 41.58 -2.03 -7.77
CA THR A 526 41.67 -0.89 -8.70
C THR A 526 40.31 -0.18 -8.79
N PRO A 527 40.26 1.15 -8.73
CA PRO A 527 39.00 1.89 -8.83
C PRO A 527 38.39 1.76 -10.21
N CYS A 528 37.07 1.63 -10.27
CA CYS A 528 36.32 1.69 -11.52
C CYS A 528 35.56 3.02 -11.59
N PHE A 529 35.95 3.87 -12.52
CA PHE A 529 35.37 5.19 -12.71
C PHE A 529 34.70 5.30 -14.07
N LYS A 530 33.45 5.75 -14.06
CA LYS A 530 32.63 6.05 -15.22
C LYS A 530 32.43 7.56 -15.26
N MET A 531 33.07 8.21 -16.21
CA MET A 531 32.77 9.59 -16.57
C MET A 531 31.48 9.68 -17.39
N THR A 532 30.79 10.80 -17.24
CA THR A 532 29.59 11.13 -18.03
C THR A 532 29.64 12.58 -18.47
N ASN A 533 29.04 12.90 -19.63
CA ASN A 533 28.92 14.27 -20.12
C ASN A 533 28.20 15.22 -19.14
N GLU A 534 27.47 14.65 -18.18
CA GLU A 534 26.95 15.37 -17.02
C GLU A 534 27.78 14.97 -15.79
N ASN A 535 28.67 15.84 -15.30
CA ASN A 535 29.57 15.51 -14.18
C ASN A 535 28.85 14.99 -12.91
N LYS A 536 27.59 15.40 -12.70
CA LYS A 536 26.74 14.94 -11.57
C LYS A 536 26.27 13.48 -11.69
N LYS A 537 26.48 12.83 -12.84
CA LYS A 537 26.09 11.42 -13.08
C LYS A 537 27.25 10.42 -13.00
N SER A 538 28.49 10.90 -12.82
CA SER A 538 29.66 10.06 -12.58
C SER A 538 29.44 9.18 -11.35
N ASN A 539 29.97 7.96 -11.37
CA ASN A 539 29.92 7.09 -10.18
C ASN A 539 31.01 7.49 -9.18
N LEU A 540 30.90 6.95 -7.96
CA LEU A 540 31.83 7.19 -6.86
C LEU A 540 32.73 5.95 -6.68
N PRO A 541 34.00 5.96 -7.11
CA PRO A 541 34.90 4.80 -7.05
C PRO A 541 35.20 4.32 -5.64
N TYR A 542 35.81 3.13 -5.56
CA TYR A 542 36.19 2.42 -4.34
C TYR A 542 35.04 2.03 -3.43
N LYS A 543 35.27 0.99 -2.62
CA LYS A 543 34.37 0.62 -1.52
C LYS A 543 34.36 1.71 -0.45
N LYS A 544 33.18 2.09 0.03
CA LYS A 544 33.00 3.15 1.04
C LYS A 544 32.26 2.64 2.29
N ASN A 545 32.43 3.36 3.38
CA ASN A 545 31.61 3.29 4.59
C ASN A 545 30.69 4.52 4.66
N VAL A 546 29.52 4.36 5.29
CA VAL A 546 28.57 5.43 5.56
C VAL A 546 28.32 5.51 7.07
N TYR A 547 28.45 6.72 7.62
CA TYR A 547 28.23 7.01 9.02
C TYR A 547 27.18 8.11 9.16
N ARG A 548 26.15 7.86 9.96
CA ARG A 548 25.21 8.91 10.37
C ARG A 548 25.77 9.65 11.58
N ILE A 549 25.89 10.96 11.44
CA ILE A 549 26.54 11.84 12.41
C ILE A 549 25.50 12.66 13.16
N TYR A 550 25.67 12.73 14.47
CA TYR A 550 24.85 13.52 15.39
C TYR A 550 25.76 14.53 16.09
N THR A 551 25.56 15.83 15.87
CA THR A 551 26.31 16.89 16.58
C THR A 551 25.63 17.35 17.86
N ASP A 552 24.30 17.24 17.89
CA ASP A 552 23.49 17.28 19.10
C ASP A 552 22.97 15.86 19.38
N GLN A 553 22.62 15.55 20.63
CA GLN A 553 22.19 14.19 21.00
C GLN A 553 20.78 13.84 20.49
N GLN A 554 20.07 14.79 19.86
CA GLN A 554 18.65 14.62 19.56
C GLN A 554 18.40 14.25 18.10
N PHE A 555 19.10 14.87 17.15
CA PHE A 555 18.80 14.70 15.73
C PHE A 555 20.03 14.40 14.87
N ALA A 556 19.82 13.53 13.87
CA ALA A 556 20.78 13.27 12.83
C ALA A 556 21.10 14.57 12.09
N THR A 557 22.39 14.85 11.92
CA THR A 557 22.89 16.11 11.38
C THR A 557 23.31 15.97 9.92
N LEU A 558 24.01 14.88 9.59
CA LEU A 558 24.42 14.53 8.23
C LEU A 558 24.84 13.06 8.12
N ASP A 559 24.90 12.56 6.90
CA ASP A 559 25.57 11.29 6.59
C ASP A 559 26.96 11.57 6.00
N TYR A 560 27.97 10.89 6.56
CA TYR A 560 29.39 11.06 6.28
C TYR A 560 29.94 9.82 5.59
N ILE A 561 30.56 10.01 4.43
CA ILE A 561 31.06 8.94 3.58
C ILE A 561 32.58 8.99 3.52
N GLN A 562 33.23 7.86 3.78
CA GLN A 562 34.69 7.72 3.67
C GLN A 562 35.06 6.40 2.98
N LEU A 563 36.31 6.26 2.53
CA LEU A 563 36.83 4.98 2.04
C LEU A 563 36.67 3.89 3.11
N TYR A 564 36.47 2.66 2.65
CA TYR A 564 36.31 1.51 3.54
C TYR A 564 37.51 1.28 4.49
N ASN A 565 38.73 1.60 4.03
CA ASN A 565 39.97 1.40 4.77
C ASN A 565 40.43 2.64 5.55
N GLU A 566 39.70 3.76 5.50
CA GLU A 566 39.98 4.90 6.37
C GLU A 566 39.73 4.54 7.84
N GLN A 567 40.47 5.18 8.75
CA GLN A 567 40.27 4.95 10.18
C GLN A 567 38.81 5.25 10.56
N PRO A 568 38.16 4.42 11.37
CA PRO A 568 36.81 4.70 11.86
C PRO A 568 36.78 6.02 12.62
N LEU A 569 35.68 6.75 12.47
CA LEU A 569 35.47 8.01 13.16
C LEU A 569 35.41 7.81 14.69
N ILE A 570 35.96 8.77 15.44
CA ILE A 570 35.96 8.76 16.90
C ILE A 570 35.03 9.86 17.40
N VAL A 571 34.20 9.52 18.39
CA VAL A 571 33.27 10.48 19.03
C VAL A 571 34.09 11.58 19.73
N ASN A 572 33.63 12.82 19.62
CA ASN A 572 34.28 14.03 20.12
C ASN A 572 35.58 14.45 19.43
N GLU A 573 36.00 13.77 18.36
CA GLU A 573 37.12 14.21 17.53
C GLU A 573 36.65 15.01 16.32
N GLN A 574 37.37 16.08 15.99
CA GLN A 574 37.01 16.95 14.90
C GLN A 574 37.19 16.25 13.55
N ILE A 575 36.15 16.28 12.71
CA ILE A 575 36.18 15.74 11.34
C ILE A 575 35.98 16.85 10.32
N VAL A 576 36.64 16.70 9.18
CA VAL A 576 36.43 17.55 8.00
C VAL A 576 35.46 16.84 7.05
N SER A 577 34.43 17.57 6.63
CA SER A 577 33.42 17.09 5.71
C SER A 577 33.33 18.00 4.49
N ILE A 578 33.26 17.41 3.30
CA ILE A 578 33.32 18.12 2.02
C ILE A 578 32.13 17.72 1.15
N ASN A 579 31.49 18.70 0.52
CA ASN A 579 30.53 18.43 -0.55
C ASN A 579 31.29 18.11 -1.85
N ILE A 580 31.12 16.89 -2.37
CA ILE A 580 31.86 16.43 -3.56
C ILE A 580 31.50 17.17 -4.86
N HIS A 581 30.37 17.87 -4.89
CA HIS A 581 29.92 18.68 -6.03
C HIS A 581 30.21 20.17 -5.87
N ASP A 582 30.64 20.61 -4.69
CA ASP A 582 30.91 22.01 -4.35
C ASP A 582 31.99 22.08 -3.27
N GLU A 583 33.25 22.02 -3.69
CA GLU A 583 34.41 21.93 -2.78
C GLU A 583 34.55 23.13 -1.84
N TRP A 584 33.97 24.28 -2.19
CA TRP A 584 33.92 25.47 -1.34
C TRP A 584 33.00 25.29 -0.12
N LYS A 585 32.11 24.29 -0.16
CA LYS A 585 31.28 23.89 0.97
C LYS A 585 31.98 22.79 1.78
N GLN A 586 32.97 23.22 2.54
CA GLN A 586 33.59 22.43 3.59
C GLN A 586 32.98 22.79 4.94
N THR A 587 32.80 21.79 5.80
CA THR A 587 32.33 22.02 7.17
C THR A 587 33.15 21.18 8.14
N VAL A 588 33.48 21.79 9.27
CA VAL A 588 34.19 21.16 10.38
C VAL A 588 33.16 20.78 11.44
N ILE A 589 33.17 19.52 11.85
CA ILE A 589 32.13 18.95 12.70
C ILE A 589 32.77 18.18 13.85
N ILE A 590 32.14 18.24 15.03
CA ILE A 590 32.50 17.41 16.18
C ILE A 590 31.33 16.46 16.44
N PRO A 591 31.43 15.17 16.07
CA PRO A 591 30.37 14.21 16.26
C PRO A 591 30.21 13.87 17.75
N LYS A 592 28.99 13.92 18.25
CA LYS A 592 28.61 13.48 19.61
C LYS A 592 28.07 12.06 19.65
N LYS A 593 27.56 11.57 18.53
CA LYS A 593 27.22 10.18 18.30
C LYS A 593 27.46 9.84 16.83
N ILE A 594 27.90 8.61 16.58
CA ILE A 594 28.24 8.09 15.26
C ILE A 594 27.53 6.75 15.11
N GLU A 595 26.80 6.56 14.03
CA GLU A 595 26.19 5.28 13.68
C GLU A 595 26.73 4.80 12.34
N GLN A 596 27.40 3.65 12.30
CA GLN A 596 27.77 3.01 11.04
C GLN A 596 26.52 2.41 10.38
N LYS A 597 26.14 2.91 9.20
CA LYS A 597 24.90 2.49 8.53
C LYS A 597 25.08 1.28 7.62
N LEU A 598 26.24 1.13 6.96
CA LEU A 598 26.53 -0.05 6.15
C LEU A 598 27.11 -1.20 7.01
N CYS A 599 26.31 -2.25 7.20
CA CYS A 599 26.69 -3.44 7.96
C CYS A 599 26.76 -4.68 7.06
N LEU A 600 27.64 -5.64 7.37
CA LEU A 600 27.70 -6.92 6.65
C LEU A 600 26.48 -7.76 7.02
N ILE A 601 25.63 -8.08 6.04
CA ILE A 601 24.37 -8.80 6.25
C ILE A 601 24.35 -10.22 5.68
N TRP A 602 25.23 -10.50 4.71
CA TRP A 602 25.42 -11.81 4.12
C TRP A 602 26.90 -12.07 3.88
N LYS A 603 27.40 -13.21 4.31
CA LYS A 603 28.80 -13.60 4.16
C LYS A 603 28.89 -15.05 3.72
N TYR A 604 29.19 -15.27 2.44
CA TYR A 604 29.47 -16.59 1.86
C TYR A 604 28.47 -17.68 2.30
N GLY A 605 27.18 -17.47 2.01
CA GLY A 605 26.13 -18.44 2.35
C GLY A 605 25.49 -18.26 3.73
N LYS A 606 26.06 -17.40 4.58
CA LYS A 606 25.56 -17.16 5.93
C LYS A 606 24.89 -15.79 6.03
N SER A 607 23.60 -15.79 6.37
CA SER A 607 22.91 -14.56 6.82
C SER A 607 23.40 -14.16 8.20
N LEU A 608 23.63 -12.86 8.39
CA LEU A 608 24.05 -12.24 9.66
C LEU A 608 22.97 -11.32 10.24
N ILE A 609 21.79 -11.28 9.62
CA ILE A 609 20.66 -10.47 10.06
C ILE A 609 19.54 -11.32 10.64
N THR A 610 18.78 -10.70 11.53
CA THR A 610 17.47 -11.20 11.96
C THR A 610 16.40 -10.45 11.20
N PHE A 611 15.48 -11.20 10.58
CA PHE A 611 14.38 -10.61 9.81
C PHE A 611 13.33 -10.05 10.77
N LYS A 612 13.07 -8.75 10.68
CA LYS A 612 11.94 -8.12 11.35
C LYS A 612 10.64 -8.50 10.65
N ASN A 613 9.59 -8.78 11.42
CA ASN A 613 8.24 -8.83 10.87
C ASN A 613 7.77 -7.42 10.49
N ILE A 614 6.63 -7.31 9.79
CA ILE A 614 6.15 -6.01 9.27
C ILE A 614 5.84 -4.98 10.37
N TYR A 615 5.46 -5.40 11.58
CA TYR A 615 5.17 -4.50 12.70
C TYR A 615 6.46 -3.98 13.33
N GLU A 616 7.44 -4.86 13.50
CA GLU A 616 8.78 -4.49 13.95
C GLU A 616 9.45 -3.55 12.95
N LEU A 617 9.26 -3.79 11.65
CA LEU A 617 9.76 -2.93 10.59
C LEU A 617 9.08 -1.56 10.62
N LYS A 618 7.75 -1.49 10.71
CA LYS A 618 7.00 -0.24 10.87
C LYS A 618 7.47 0.55 12.10
N LYS A 619 7.66 -0.13 13.23
CA LYS A 619 8.16 0.48 14.49
C LYS A 619 9.60 0.98 14.33
N TYR A 620 10.46 0.21 13.68
CA TYR A 620 11.84 0.60 13.40
C TYR A 620 11.90 1.83 12.49
N THR A 621 11.15 1.85 11.38
CA THR A 621 11.03 3.01 10.50
C THR A 621 10.54 4.24 11.24
N GLN A 622 9.53 4.12 12.10
CA GLN A 622 9.07 5.25 12.91
C GLN A 622 10.15 5.74 13.88
N SER A 623 10.94 4.83 14.47
CA SER A 623 12.07 5.22 15.33
C SER A 623 13.18 5.93 14.54
N GLU A 624 13.45 5.49 13.32
CA GLU A 624 14.40 6.15 12.42
C GLU A 624 13.92 7.55 12.06
N ILE A 625 12.64 7.74 11.70
CA ILE A 625 12.05 9.05 11.39
C ILE A 625 12.16 9.99 12.59
N ASN A 626 11.95 9.50 13.82
CA ASN A 626 12.04 10.29 15.03
C ASN A 626 13.46 10.80 15.34
N ASN A 627 14.49 10.19 14.73
CA ASN A 627 15.87 10.66 14.85
C ASN A 627 16.17 11.88 13.98
N PHE A 628 15.22 12.42 13.23
CA PHE A 628 15.40 13.57 12.35
C PHE A 628 14.46 14.72 12.71
N LYS A 629 14.87 15.93 12.34
CA LYS A 629 14.03 17.12 12.41
C LYS A 629 12.82 16.97 11.47
N LYS A 630 11.62 17.38 11.93
CA LYS A 630 10.37 17.25 11.15
C LYS A 630 10.42 17.98 9.81
N GLU A 631 11.25 19.02 9.71
CA GLU A 631 11.50 19.83 8.54
C GLU A 631 12.00 19.02 7.34
N HIS A 632 12.73 17.92 7.55
CA HIS A 632 13.19 17.03 6.47
C HIS A 632 12.03 16.28 5.79
N PHE A 633 10.93 16.05 6.51
CA PHE A 633 9.79 15.27 6.01
C PHE A 633 8.59 16.13 5.58
N LYS A 634 8.76 17.46 5.51
CA LYS A 634 7.69 18.35 5.03
C LYS A 634 7.36 18.04 3.57
N THR A 635 6.08 18.14 3.23
CA THR A 635 5.59 17.91 1.86
C THR A 635 5.74 19.15 0.98
N ILE A 636 5.94 20.32 1.58
CA ILE A 636 6.17 21.60 0.91
C ILE A 636 7.50 22.16 1.43
N SER A 637 8.45 22.37 0.52
CA SER A 637 9.79 22.89 0.79
C SER A 637 10.51 22.18 1.96
N PRO A 638 10.70 20.84 1.90
CA PRO A 638 11.47 20.10 2.88
C PRO A 638 12.91 20.63 3.01
N LEU A 639 13.46 20.52 4.23
CA LEU A 639 14.86 20.85 4.50
C LEU A 639 15.76 19.74 3.92
N PRO A 640 16.73 20.05 3.04
CA PRO A 640 17.67 19.05 2.54
C PRO A 640 18.53 18.47 3.66
N TYR A 641 18.81 17.17 3.58
CA TYR A 641 19.72 16.50 4.51
C TYR A 641 21.11 16.38 3.89
N PRO A 642 22.19 16.82 4.56
CA PRO A 642 23.53 16.78 3.98
C PRO A 642 24.10 15.35 3.90
N VAL A 643 24.64 15.00 2.74
CA VAL A 643 25.50 13.82 2.54
C VAL A 643 26.88 14.33 2.11
N LEU A 644 27.89 14.17 2.97
CA LEU A 644 29.23 14.76 2.81
C LEU A 644 30.31 13.66 2.86
N PHE A 645 31.51 14.01 2.38
CA PHE A 645 32.61 13.06 2.20
C PHE A 645 33.84 13.43 3.04
N SER A 646 34.69 12.44 3.34
CA SER A 646 36.02 12.70 3.93
C SER A 646 36.92 13.46 2.98
N ASP A 647 37.86 14.21 3.55
CA ASP A 647 38.86 14.95 2.78
C ASP A 647 39.78 14.00 2.01
N ILE A 648 40.11 12.85 2.60
CA ILE A 648 40.89 11.78 1.97
C ILE A 648 40.14 11.25 0.74
N TYR A 649 38.87 10.87 0.89
CA TYR A 649 38.08 10.38 -0.25
C TYR A 649 37.95 11.45 -1.33
N HIS A 650 37.71 12.71 -0.95
CA HIS A 650 37.57 13.82 -1.89
C HIS A 650 38.85 14.04 -2.72
N LYS A 651 40.04 14.00 -2.09
CA LYS A 651 41.33 14.08 -2.79
C LYS A 651 41.48 12.95 -3.81
N VAL A 652 41.22 11.71 -3.40
CA VAL A 652 41.27 10.53 -4.28
C VAL A 652 40.31 10.68 -5.47
N TYR A 653 39.09 11.15 -5.23
CA TYR A 653 38.11 11.38 -6.28
C TYR A 653 38.56 12.46 -7.28
N LYS A 654 39.14 13.56 -6.78
CA LYS A 654 39.67 14.66 -7.61
C LYS A 654 40.84 14.19 -8.48
N ASP A 655 41.75 13.41 -7.93
CA ASP A 655 42.87 12.83 -8.67
C ASP A 655 42.38 11.90 -9.79
N LEU A 656 41.35 11.09 -9.50
CA LEU A 656 40.71 10.24 -10.51
C LEU A 656 40.00 11.06 -11.60
N LEU A 657 39.31 12.15 -11.24
CA LEU A 657 38.71 13.06 -12.21
C LEU A 657 39.77 13.65 -13.16
N ILE A 658 40.87 14.19 -12.62
CA ILE A 658 41.95 14.78 -13.40
C ILE A 658 42.57 13.72 -14.32
N LYS A 659 42.94 12.57 -13.76
CA LYS A 659 43.57 11.47 -14.52
C LYS A 659 42.72 11.00 -15.69
N ASN A 660 41.39 10.95 -15.54
CA ASN A 660 40.49 10.51 -16.60
C ASN A 660 40.05 11.65 -17.54
N HIS A 661 40.13 12.93 -17.13
CA HIS A 661 39.87 14.07 -18.02
C HIS A 661 40.94 14.22 -19.11
N HIS A 662 42.20 13.82 -18.86
CA HIS A 662 43.27 13.86 -19.85
C HIS A 662 43.07 12.94 -21.08
N ILE A 663 41.98 12.16 -21.13
CA ILE A 663 41.57 11.34 -22.28
C ILE A 663 40.61 12.12 -23.22
N GLN A 664 40.12 13.30 -22.83
CA GLN A 664 39.20 14.13 -23.62
C GLN A 664 39.86 15.29 -24.39
N GLN A 665 41.19 15.46 -24.34
CA GLN A 665 41.91 16.43 -25.18
C GLN A 665 42.51 15.79 -26.42
#